data_AF-A0A379PMF0-F1
#
_entry.id   AF-A0A379PMF0-F1
#
_cell.length_a   1.000
_cell.length_b   1.000
_cell.length_c   1.000
_cell.angle_alpha   90.00
_cell.angle_beta   90.00
_cell.angle_gamma   90.00
#
_symmetry.space_group_name_H-M   'P 1'
#
loop_
_entity.id
_entity.type
_entity.pdbx_description
1 polymer ?
#
loop_
_entity_poly.entity_id
_entity_poly.type
_entity_poly.pdbx_seq_one_letter_code
_entity_poly.pdbx_strand_id
1 'polypeptide(L)'
;MRNAKEKPAVTVREVGPRDGLQMIRSVMPTGTKLRWIAAMAEAGIPEMEVASFVPPAAMPQMADATEVVGSLRASHPGLQVMALAPNLRGAQNAAAAGAQAIVLPVSASEAHSRSNVRRSRAEQVAEFRRVVEWARTLGAARPSIEAGISTAFGCSLQGEVPEREVIALAAELAGAGADAVALADTLGYASPRQVRRLVRAVRLELGPVRLGNLHLHDTMGTGLANVLAGLEEGVRGFDAALGGLGGCPFAPGSVGNIDTEDLVYLLESEGFDTGIDLAALIETRALLQEDLPGEVLHGRVARAGIPRTFHPAREAAARPAEAAPEAVPATPRGTTGPLHGIRVLEFTHMIMGPSCGMVLGDLGADVIKVEPGPEGDNTRRLMGAAIGFFPSFNRNKRSLCLDLKRPESLELVRRLAAEADVVLENFRPGAMDKLGLGHADLSALNPRLIYCSCKGFLPGPYEHRAALDEVVQMMGGLAYMTGLPGKPMRAGSSVNDIMGGLFGVIGILGALREREATGRGAHVQSGLFETNMVLMAQHMAANAITGQNPPSFGDPAMVKPWSVYDVFDTADPGEQVFVGVVTETQWRGFCEAFGLSDLLRDPALATQAQRVLDRSRYLPRVAEVFRRLSKAELMARCEALGLSFAPIARPGDLFDDPHLRNSGGLLDTEMASAEGAARVAPGGTAARPLAGLPALPVAVDGARLGLRRQPPRSGEHSLEIAREAGLSEAEIGRMAAAGLLWAPDLPMAAE
;
A
#
# COMPACT_ATOMS: atom_id res chain seq x y z
N MET A 1 -27.20 21.21 17.61
CA MET A 1 -27.11 21.89 16.30
C MET A 1 -25.98 21.23 15.52
N ARG A 2 -26.29 20.60 14.38
CA ARG A 2 -25.36 19.84 13.52
C ARG A 2 -24.28 20.79 12.97
N ASN A 3 -23.00 20.44 13.11
CA ASN A 3 -21.89 21.20 12.53
C ASN A 3 -21.76 20.80 11.04
N ALA A 4 -22.42 21.56 10.16
CA ALA A 4 -22.63 21.25 8.74
C ALA A 4 -21.38 21.42 7.83
N LYS A 5 -20.16 21.25 8.35
CA LYS A 5 -18.91 21.59 7.62
C LYS A 5 -17.92 20.44 7.44
N GLU A 6 -18.14 19.27 8.01
CA GLU A 6 -17.29 18.10 7.76
C GLU A 6 -17.91 17.23 6.67
N LYS A 7 -17.12 16.91 5.64
CA LYS A 7 -17.54 16.09 4.50
C LYS A 7 -17.44 14.62 4.91
N PRO A 8 -18.43 13.76 4.58
CA PRO A 8 -18.40 12.34 4.96
C PRO A 8 -17.18 11.64 4.35
N ALA A 9 -16.67 10.62 5.06
CA ALA A 9 -15.50 9.84 4.64
C ALA A 9 -15.83 8.92 3.46
N VAL A 10 -17.07 8.44 3.38
CA VAL A 10 -17.63 7.66 2.27
C VAL A 10 -19.01 8.22 1.92
N THR A 11 -19.28 8.37 0.63
CA THR A 11 -20.58 8.82 0.12
C THR A 11 -21.44 7.61 -0.23
N VAL A 12 -22.65 7.55 0.34
CA VAL A 12 -23.71 6.62 -0.11
C VAL A 12 -24.68 7.40 -0.99
N ARG A 13 -24.89 6.93 -2.21
CA ARG A 13 -25.90 7.45 -3.13
C ARG A 13 -27.09 6.52 -3.15
N GLU A 14 -28.24 7.06 -2.78
CA GLU A 14 -29.50 6.32 -2.82
C GLU A 14 -30.09 6.39 -4.23
N VAL A 15 -30.28 5.21 -4.84
CA VAL A 15 -30.80 5.08 -6.21
C VAL A 15 -32.21 4.51 -6.28
N GLY A 16 -32.79 4.09 -5.14
CA GLY A 16 -34.13 3.52 -5.04
C GLY A 16 -35.23 4.34 -5.71
N PRO A 17 -35.29 5.68 -5.54
CA PRO A 17 -36.34 6.50 -6.16
C PRO A 17 -36.35 6.48 -7.70
N ARG A 18 -35.22 6.14 -8.34
CA ARG A 18 -35.15 5.87 -9.78
C ARG A 18 -35.09 4.37 -10.07
N ASP A 19 -33.95 3.76 -9.73
CA ASP A 19 -33.57 2.42 -10.13
C ASP A 19 -34.39 1.35 -9.39
N GLY A 20 -34.63 1.55 -8.10
CA GLY A 20 -35.46 0.66 -7.29
C GLY A 20 -36.91 0.58 -7.76
N LEU A 21 -37.51 1.73 -8.07
CA LEU A 21 -38.91 1.81 -8.54
C LEU A 21 -39.10 1.32 -9.98
N GLN A 22 -38.03 1.26 -10.79
CA GLN A 22 -38.12 0.99 -12.23
C GLN A 22 -38.86 -0.31 -12.57
N MET A 23 -38.70 -1.35 -11.75
CA MET A 23 -39.26 -2.68 -12.00
C MET A 23 -40.59 -2.94 -11.30
N ILE A 24 -41.02 -2.00 -10.45
CA ILE A 24 -42.22 -2.13 -9.64
C ILE A 24 -43.45 -1.90 -10.52
N ARG A 25 -44.46 -2.78 -10.39
CA ARG A 25 -45.64 -2.77 -11.26
C ARG A 25 -46.57 -1.58 -11.00
N SER A 26 -46.72 -1.20 -9.74
CA SER A 26 -47.59 -0.10 -9.31
C SER A 26 -46.86 1.23 -9.37
N VAL A 27 -47.47 2.23 -10.01
CA VAL A 27 -46.90 3.57 -10.06
C VAL A 27 -47.04 4.26 -8.70
N MET A 28 -45.90 4.58 -8.07
CA MET A 28 -45.90 5.31 -6.81
C MET A 28 -46.40 6.75 -7.04
N PRO A 29 -47.40 7.24 -6.28
CA PRO A 29 -47.86 8.62 -6.41
C PRO A 29 -46.72 9.62 -6.15
N THR A 30 -46.61 10.67 -6.97
CA THR A 30 -45.54 11.67 -6.90
C THR A 30 -45.43 12.32 -5.53
N GLY A 31 -46.56 12.63 -4.88
CA GLY A 31 -46.58 13.18 -3.54
C GLY A 31 -45.98 12.24 -2.49
N THR A 32 -46.19 10.93 -2.59
CA THR A 32 -45.52 9.93 -1.73
C THR A 32 -44.04 9.88 -2.04
N LYS A 33 -43.67 9.77 -3.32
CA LYS A 33 -42.27 9.70 -3.75
C LYS A 33 -41.47 10.88 -3.19
N LEU A 34 -42.02 12.10 -3.25
CA LEU A 34 -41.41 13.29 -2.66
C LEU A 34 -41.27 13.20 -1.14
N ARG A 35 -42.30 12.72 -0.42
CA ARG A 35 -42.21 12.51 1.03
C ARG A 35 -41.14 11.48 1.41
N TRP A 36 -41.04 10.40 0.64
CA TRP A 36 -40.06 9.35 0.88
C TRP A 36 -38.63 9.84 0.66
N ILE A 37 -38.37 10.55 -0.45
CA ILE A 37 -37.06 11.17 -0.72
C ILE A 37 -36.73 12.21 0.36
N ALA A 38 -37.69 13.06 0.74
CA ALA A 38 -37.49 14.05 1.79
C ALA A 38 -37.09 13.40 3.12
N ALA A 39 -37.77 12.31 3.52
CA ALA A 39 -37.44 11.58 4.74
C ALA A 39 -36.03 10.99 4.71
N MET A 40 -35.60 10.42 3.59
CA MET A 40 -34.23 9.92 3.42
C MET A 40 -33.18 11.06 3.43
N ALA A 41 -33.51 12.23 2.89
CA ALA A 41 -32.64 13.41 2.93
C ALA A 41 -32.51 13.96 4.36
N GLU A 42 -33.59 13.93 5.15
CA GLU A 42 -33.59 14.31 6.57
C GLU A 42 -32.77 13.32 7.43
N ALA A 43 -32.80 12.04 7.07
CA ALA A 43 -31.93 11.00 7.63
C ALA A 43 -30.45 11.19 7.26
N GLY A 44 -30.12 12.10 6.33
CA GLY A 44 -28.74 12.52 6.05
C GLY A 44 -28.14 11.97 4.76
N ILE A 45 -28.93 11.33 3.89
CA ILE A 45 -28.46 10.89 2.57
C ILE A 45 -28.01 12.12 1.74
N PRO A 46 -26.75 12.19 1.30
CA PRO A 46 -26.19 13.39 0.66
C PRO A 46 -26.48 13.48 -0.84
N GLU A 47 -26.60 12.32 -1.53
CA GLU A 47 -26.80 12.22 -2.97
C GLU A 47 -27.93 11.24 -3.28
N MET A 48 -28.80 11.59 -4.22
CA MET A 48 -29.86 10.70 -4.70
C MET A 48 -30.02 10.74 -6.21
N GLU A 49 -30.12 9.56 -6.83
CA GLU A 49 -30.64 9.43 -8.19
C GLU A 49 -32.17 9.30 -8.13
N VAL A 50 -32.86 10.40 -8.48
CA VAL A 50 -34.29 10.54 -8.17
C VAL A 50 -35.23 10.27 -9.34
N ALA A 51 -34.70 10.32 -10.56
CA ALA A 51 -35.52 10.25 -11.77
C ALA A 51 -34.73 9.80 -13.00
N SER A 52 -35.44 9.33 -14.02
CA SER A 52 -34.89 9.04 -15.35
C SER A 52 -35.65 9.80 -16.43
N PHE A 53 -34.95 10.54 -17.28
CA PHE A 53 -35.52 11.32 -18.38
C PHE A 53 -35.63 10.48 -19.65
N VAL A 54 -36.54 9.52 -19.60
CA VAL A 54 -36.94 8.63 -20.71
C VAL A 54 -38.40 8.84 -21.08
N PRO A 55 -38.86 8.39 -22.26
CA PRO A 55 -40.28 8.47 -22.61
C PRO A 55 -41.15 7.76 -21.56
N PRO A 56 -42.25 8.37 -21.06
CA PRO A 56 -43.13 7.74 -20.06
C PRO A 56 -43.69 6.39 -20.50
N ALA A 57 -43.90 6.20 -21.82
CA ALA A 57 -44.32 4.91 -22.37
C ALA A 57 -43.29 3.77 -22.16
N ALA A 58 -42.01 4.10 -22.00
CA ALA A 58 -40.95 3.14 -21.73
C ALA A 58 -40.75 2.90 -20.23
N MET A 59 -41.03 3.91 -19.39
CA MET A 59 -40.90 3.83 -17.94
C MET A 59 -41.97 4.68 -17.24
N PRO A 60 -43.19 4.15 -17.04
CA PRO A 60 -44.30 4.90 -16.46
C PRO A 60 -43.99 5.48 -15.07
N GLN A 61 -43.14 4.78 -14.32
CA GLN A 61 -42.67 5.18 -12.99
C GLN A 61 -41.93 6.51 -12.95
N MET A 62 -41.42 6.97 -14.09
CA MET A 62 -40.64 8.21 -14.21
C MET A 62 -41.39 9.29 -15.01
N ALA A 63 -42.70 9.15 -15.19
CA ALA A 63 -43.53 10.15 -15.87
C ALA A 63 -43.49 11.52 -15.16
N ASP A 64 -43.23 11.53 -13.86
CA ASP A 64 -43.14 12.69 -12.98
C ASP A 64 -41.72 13.26 -12.83
N ALA A 65 -40.74 12.81 -13.63
CA ALA A 65 -39.33 13.17 -13.49
C ALA A 65 -39.07 14.69 -13.36
N THR A 66 -39.71 15.51 -14.20
CA THR A 66 -39.56 16.97 -14.15
C THR A 66 -40.08 17.56 -12.84
N GLU A 67 -41.24 17.09 -12.37
CA GLU A 67 -41.87 17.57 -11.13
C GLU A 67 -41.04 17.17 -9.91
N VAL A 68 -40.54 15.93 -9.87
CA VAL A 68 -39.72 15.41 -8.78
C VAL A 68 -38.42 16.19 -8.66
N VAL A 69 -37.64 16.30 -9.76
CA VAL A 69 -36.36 17.02 -9.73
C VAL A 69 -36.56 18.50 -9.36
N GLY A 70 -37.53 19.17 -9.98
CA GLY A 70 -37.80 20.58 -9.70
C GLY A 70 -38.22 20.84 -8.25
N SER A 71 -39.10 19.99 -7.71
CA SER A 71 -39.57 20.11 -6.33
C SER A 71 -38.43 19.92 -5.34
N LEU A 72 -37.60 18.89 -5.52
CA LEU A 72 -36.48 18.59 -4.62
C LEU A 72 -35.39 19.66 -4.65
N ARG A 73 -35.10 20.21 -5.84
CA ARG A 73 -34.17 21.34 -5.95
C ARG A 73 -34.66 22.58 -5.22
N ALA A 74 -35.98 22.78 -5.15
CA ALA A 74 -36.58 23.89 -4.44
C ALA A 74 -36.65 23.65 -2.91
N SER A 75 -37.00 22.43 -2.48
CA SER A 75 -37.26 22.14 -1.05
C SER A 75 -36.06 21.61 -0.28
N HIS A 76 -35.06 20.99 -0.93
CA HIS A 76 -33.89 20.39 -0.29
C HIS A 76 -32.58 20.88 -0.93
N PRO A 77 -32.16 22.13 -0.71
CA PRO A 77 -30.97 22.69 -1.35
C PRO A 77 -29.66 21.98 -0.98
N GLY A 78 -29.64 21.27 0.16
CA GLY A 78 -28.51 20.47 0.62
C GLY A 78 -28.41 19.06 0.02
N LEU A 79 -29.44 18.58 -0.68
CA LEU A 79 -29.43 17.29 -1.37
C LEU A 79 -28.84 17.46 -2.79
N GLN A 80 -27.87 16.62 -3.15
CA GLN A 80 -27.40 16.53 -4.52
C GLN A 80 -28.39 15.69 -5.35
N VAL A 81 -29.15 16.37 -6.20
CA VAL A 81 -30.19 15.74 -7.02
C VAL A 81 -29.61 15.30 -8.35
N MET A 82 -29.63 14.00 -8.59
CA MET A 82 -29.10 13.36 -9.80
C MET A 82 -30.22 12.72 -10.61
N ALA A 83 -30.02 12.65 -11.93
CA ALA A 83 -30.98 11.98 -12.81
C ALA A 83 -30.26 11.17 -13.89
N LEU A 84 -30.89 10.07 -14.31
CA LEU A 84 -30.42 9.28 -15.43
C LEU A 84 -30.97 9.85 -16.75
N ALA A 85 -30.12 9.96 -17.78
CA ALA A 85 -30.55 10.34 -19.12
C ALA A 85 -29.77 9.60 -20.21
N PRO A 86 -30.38 8.67 -20.99
CA PRO A 86 -29.64 7.83 -21.94
C PRO A 86 -29.37 8.50 -23.30
N ASN A 87 -29.70 9.79 -23.46
CA ASN A 87 -29.50 10.54 -24.70
C ASN A 87 -29.48 12.05 -24.44
N LEU A 88 -29.05 12.82 -25.44
CA LEU A 88 -28.92 14.27 -25.37
C LEU A 88 -30.22 14.99 -24.98
N ARG A 89 -31.36 14.57 -25.54
CA ARG A 89 -32.66 15.20 -25.23
C ARG A 89 -33.06 14.97 -23.78
N GLY A 90 -32.82 13.75 -23.26
CA GLY A 90 -33.01 13.44 -21.85
C GLY A 90 -32.12 14.30 -20.96
N ALA A 91 -30.84 14.46 -21.33
CA ALA A 91 -29.89 15.25 -20.55
C ALA A 91 -30.28 16.75 -20.53
N GLN A 92 -30.76 17.27 -21.65
CA GLN A 92 -31.32 18.62 -21.75
C GLN A 92 -32.52 18.81 -20.84
N ASN A 93 -33.46 17.86 -20.85
CA ASN A 93 -34.64 17.92 -19.99
C ASN A 93 -34.26 17.82 -18.49
N ALA A 94 -33.30 16.95 -18.15
CA ALA A 94 -32.80 16.78 -16.80
C ALA A 94 -32.17 18.07 -16.25
N ALA A 95 -31.30 18.71 -17.04
CA ALA A 95 -30.70 19.98 -16.66
C ALA A 95 -31.74 21.10 -16.55
N ALA A 96 -32.73 21.14 -17.47
CA ALA A 96 -33.81 22.12 -17.41
C ALA A 96 -34.69 21.95 -16.16
N ALA A 97 -34.87 20.71 -15.69
CA ALA A 97 -35.56 20.42 -14.43
C ALA A 97 -34.72 20.75 -13.18
N GLY A 98 -33.41 20.97 -13.34
CA GLY A 98 -32.49 21.37 -12.27
C GLY A 98 -31.59 20.27 -11.72
N ALA A 99 -31.47 19.13 -12.40
CA ALA A 99 -30.54 18.07 -11.99
C ALA A 99 -29.09 18.61 -11.94
N GLN A 100 -28.38 18.33 -10.84
CA GLN A 100 -27.01 18.79 -10.62
C GLN A 100 -25.97 17.83 -11.20
N ALA A 101 -26.35 16.57 -11.36
CA ALA A 101 -25.56 15.56 -12.03
C ALA A 101 -26.45 14.70 -12.92
N ILE A 102 -25.89 14.28 -14.06
CA ILE A 102 -26.58 13.46 -15.05
C ILE A 102 -25.76 12.19 -15.26
N VAL A 103 -26.39 11.03 -15.02
CA VAL A 103 -25.80 9.72 -15.25
C VAL A 103 -26.22 9.22 -16.63
N LEU A 104 -25.24 8.85 -17.46
CA LEU A 104 -25.47 8.21 -18.75
C LEU A 104 -25.06 6.74 -18.66
N PRO A 105 -26.00 5.80 -18.80
CA PRO A 105 -25.67 4.38 -18.83
C PRO A 105 -24.99 4.05 -20.15
N VAL A 106 -23.85 3.37 -20.09
CA VAL A 106 -23.13 2.84 -21.26
C VAL A 106 -22.83 1.37 -21.01
N SER A 107 -23.31 0.49 -21.87
CA SER A 107 -23.19 -0.96 -21.62
C SER A 107 -21.82 -1.50 -22.07
N ALA A 108 -21.11 -2.20 -21.19
CA ALA A 108 -19.91 -2.93 -21.56
C ALA A 108 -20.20 -4.12 -22.49
N SER A 109 -21.33 -4.80 -22.32
CA SER A 109 -21.78 -5.85 -23.23
C SER A 109 -22.47 -5.28 -24.48
N GLU A 110 -22.08 -5.75 -25.66
CA GLU A 110 -22.72 -5.38 -26.93
C GLU A 110 -24.16 -5.92 -27.03
N ALA A 111 -24.38 -7.16 -26.56
CA ALA A 111 -25.72 -7.75 -26.53
C ALA A 111 -26.66 -6.97 -25.61
N HIS A 112 -26.19 -6.59 -24.42
CA HIS A 112 -26.95 -5.75 -23.50
C HIS A 112 -27.22 -4.35 -24.08
N SER A 113 -26.21 -3.72 -24.69
CA SER A 113 -26.34 -2.42 -25.36
C SER A 113 -27.51 -2.40 -26.36
N ARG A 114 -27.55 -3.41 -27.23
CA ARG A 114 -28.58 -3.53 -28.28
C ARG A 114 -29.97 -3.81 -27.70
N SER A 115 -30.05 -4.63 -26.65
CA SER A 115 -31.32 -4.94 -25.99
C SER A 115 -31.87 -3.76 -25.20
N ASN A 116 -31.01 -3.08 -24.43
CA ASN A 116 -31.43 -2.07 -23.45
C ASN A 116 -31.76 -0.72 -24.11
N VAL A 117 -30.90 -0.24 -25.02
CA VAL A 117 -31.05 1.09 -25.61
C VAL A 117 -31.17 1.10 -27.13
N ARG A 118 -31.24 -0.08 -27.77
CA ARG A 118 -31.33 -0.26 -29.24
C ARG A 118 -30.19 0.43 -30.00
N ARG A 119 -28.99 0.40 -29.42
CA ARG A 119 -27.75 0.96 -29.98
C ARG A 119 -26.58 0.01 -29.75
N SER A 120 -25.58 0.07 -30.61
CA SER A 120 -24.26 -0.51 -30.38
C SER A 120 -23.48 0.27 -29.33
N ARG A 121 -22.40 -0.32 -28.80
CA ARG A 121 -21.53 0.38 -27.82
C ARG A 121 -20.93 1.66 -28.40
N ALA A 122 -20.44 1.59 -29.64
CA ALA A 122 -19.88 2.75 -30.32
C ALA A 122 -20.91 3.90 -30.47
N GLU A 123 -22.17 3.58 -30.78
CA GLU A 123 -23.24 4.57 -30.85
C GLU A 123 -23.57 5.17 -29.47
N GLN A 124 -23.50 4.39 -28.38
CA GLN A 124 -23.66 4.92 -27.03
C GLN A 124 -22.53 5.89 -26.66
N VAL A 125 -21.28 5.56 -26.98
CA VAL A 125 -20.14 6.46 -26.73
C VAL A 125 -20.24 7.73 -27.58
N ALA A 126 -20.68 7.63 -28.84
CA ALA A 126 -20.95 8.79 -29.68
C ALA A 126 -22.05 9.69 -29.10
N GLU A 127 -23.13 9.11 -28.57
CA GLU A 127 -24.18 9.87 -27.89
C GLU A 127 -23.67 10.52 -26.59
N PHE A 128 -22.81 9.82 -25.83
CA PHE A 128 -22.15 10.36 -24.64
C PHE A 128 -21.31 11.61 -24.97
N ARG A 129 -20.50 11.55 -26.03
CA ARG A 129 -19.72 12.70 -26.52
C ARG A 129 -20.61 13.91 -26.82
N ARG A 130 -21.74 13.69 -27.50
CA ARG A 130 -22.71 14.77 -27.79
C ARG A 130 -23.27 15.42 -26.52
N VAL A 131 -23.52 14.63 -25.48
CA VAL A 131 -23.99 15.15 -24.18
C VAL A 131 -22.91 15.96 -23.49
N VAL A 132 -21.66 15.48 -23.47
CA VAL A 132 -20.54 16.22 -22.89
C VAL A 132 -20.30 17.55 -23.63
N GLU A 133 -20.29 17.52 -24.96
CA GLU A 133 -20.14 18.71 -25.81
C GLU A 133 -21.24 19.73 -25.52
N TRP A 134 -22.49 19.29 -25.46
CA TRP A 134 -23.61 20.15 -25.09
C TRP A 134 -23.46 20.69 -23.66
N ALA A 135 -23.13 19.86 -22.66
CA ALA A 135 -22.97 20.30 -21.28
C ALA A 135 -21.89 21.37 -21.14
N ARG A 136 -20.80 21.29 -21.91
CA ARG A 136 -19.76 22.33 -21.95
C ARG A 136 -20.28 23.70 -22.41
N THR A 137 -21.29 23.73 -23.29
CA THR A 137 -21.91 25.00 -23.75
C THR A 137 -22.63 25.76 -22.63
N LEU A 138 -22.95 25.11 -21.51
CA LEU A 138 -23.62 25.71 -20.35
C LEU A 138 -22.65 26.39 -19.37
N GLY A 139 -21.32 26.29 -19.60
CA GLY A 139 -20.31 26.93 -18.77
C GLY A 139 -20.26 26.38 -17.33
N ALA A 140 -19.97 27.25 -16.36
CA ALA A 140 -19.78 26.85 -14.95
C ALA A 140 -21.05 26.34 -14.25
N ALA A 141 -22.24 26.62 -14.80
CA ALA A 141 -23.51 26.17 -14.25
C ALA A 141 -23.96 24.79 -14.77
N ARG A 142 -23.11 24.12 -15.56
CA ARG A 142 -23.45 22.81 -16.14
C ARG A 142 -23.60 21.73 -15.06
N PRO A 143 -24.48 20.74 -15.27
CA PRO A 143 -24.46 19.54 -14.44
C PRO A 143 -23.18 18.73 -14.67
N SER A 144 -22.74 18.00 -13.65
CA SER A 144 -21.67 17.01 -13.83
C SER A 144 -22.19 15.81 -14.63
N ILE A 145 -21.38 15.32 -15.56
CA ILE A 145 -21.71 14.21 -16.45
C ILE A 145 -20.95 12.96 -16.00
N GLU A 146 -21.70 11.97 -15.51
CA GLU A 146 -21.16 10.69 -15.05
C GLU A 146 -21.48 9.58 -16.05
N ALA A 147 -20.48 8.79 -16.43
CA ALA A 147 -20.66 7.63 -17.29
C ALA A 147 -20.79 6.37 -16.43
N GLY A 148 -21.97 5.75 -16.42
CA GLY A 148 -22.23 4.50 -15.69
C GLY A 148 -22.03 3.29 -16.58
N ILE A 149 -20.94 2.54 -16.39
CA ILE A 149 -20.64 1.35 -17.20
C ILE A 149 -21.46 0.16 -16.70
N SER A 150 -22.57 -0.13 -17.37
CA SER A 150 -23.43 -1.30 -17.10
C SER A 150 -22.76 -2.60 -17.53
N THR A 151 -23.12 -3.72 -16.90
CA THR A 151 -22.62 -5.08 -17.20
C THR A 151 -21.09 -5.20 -17.08
N ALA A 152 -20.45 -4.36 -16.26
CA ALA A 152 -18.99 -4.33 -16.11
C ALA A 152 -18.41 -5.64 -15.55
N PHE A 153 -19.21 -6.38 -14.77
CA PHE A 153 -18.79 -7.61 -14.09
C PHE A 153 -19.36 -8.89 -14.71
N GLY A 154 -20.17 -8.76 -15.75
CA GLY A 154 -20.83 -9.89 -16.43
C GLY A 154 -22.15 -9.47 -17.06
N CYS A 155 -22.68 -10.31 -17.95
CA CYS A 155 -23.92 -10.06 -18.69
C CYS A 155 -24.74 -11.35 -18.83
N SER A 156 -26.06 -11.28 -18.68
CA SER A 156 -26.95 -12.44 -18.83
C SER A 156 -27.10 -12.87 -20.29
N LEU A 157 -26.94 -11.94 -21.24
CA LEU A 157 -27.08 -12.19 -22.67
C LEU A 157 -25.78 -12.66 -23.32
N GLN A 158 -24.65 -12.07 -22.90
CA GLN A 158 -23.32 -12.36 -23.48
C GLN A 158 -22.52 -13.37 -22.64
N GLY A 159 -22.87 -13.54 -21.36
CA GLY A 159 -22.05 -14.25 -20.39
C GLY A 159 -20.88 -13.39 -19.93
N GLU A 160 -19.66 -13.86 -20.18
CA GLU A 160 -18.44 -13.15 -19.83
C GLU A 160 -18.32 -11.84 -20.63
N VAL A 161 -18.10 -10.75 -19.90
CA VAL A 161 -17.70 -9.46 -20.47
C VAL A 161 -16.21 -9.32 -20.19
N PRO A 162 -15.33 -9.38 -21.22
CA PRO A 162 -13.89 -9.35 -20.98
C PRO A 162 -13.48 -8.06 -20.26
N GLU A 163 -12.73 -8.19 -19.15
CA GLU A 163 -12.29 -7.04 -18.33
C GLU A 163 -11.55 -5.98 -19.18
N ARG A 164 -10.75 -6.41 -20.17
CA ARG A 164 -10.06 -5.52 -21.13
C ARG A 164 -11.01 -4.60 -21.90
N GLU A 165 -12.22 -5.06 -22.22
CA GLU A 165 -13.20 -4.26 -22.95
C GLU A 165 -13.86 -3.22 -22.05
N VAL A 166 -14.09 -3.57 -20.78
CA VAL A 166 -14.57 -2.63 -19.76
C VAL A 166 -13.53 -1.53 -19.52
N ILE A 167 -12.26 -1.92 -19.41
CA ILE A 167 -11.14 -0.98 -19.23
C ILE A 167 -11.02 -0.04 -20.43
N ALA A 168 -11.05 -0.57 -21.66
CA ALA A 168 -10.99 0.24 -22.88
C ALA A 168 -12.18 1.20 -22.97
N LEU A 169 -13.39 0.75 -22.62
CA LEU A 169 -14.59 1.59 -22.61
C LEU A 169 -14.49 2.71 -21.56
N ALA A 170 -13.96 2.42 -20.36
CA ALA A 170 -13.74 3.41 -19.33
C ALA A 170 -12.75 4.50 -19.78
N ALA A 171 -11.64 4.10 -20.40
CA ALA A 171 -10.66 5.02 -20.99
C ALA A 171 -11.29 5.87 -22.11
N GLU A 172 -12.12 5.27 -22.97
CA GLU A 172 -12.80 5.98 -24.04
C GLU A 172 -13.79 7.04 -23.52
N LEU A 173 -14.54 6.72 -22.47
CA LEU A 173 -15.48 7.63 -21.81
C LEU A 173 -14.77 8.76 -21.05
N ALA A 174 -13.64 8.45 -20.40
CA ALA A 174 -12.77 9.47 -19.80
C ALA A 174 -12.22 10.43 -20.87
N GLY A 175 -11.71 9.89 -21.99
CA GLY A 175 -11.25 10.68 -23.13
C GLY A 175 -12.35 11.49 -23.83
N ALA A 176 -13.60 11.01 -23.77
CA ALA A 176 -14.78 11.75 -24.23
C ALA A 176 -15.13 12.95 -23.33
N GLY A 177 -14.55 13.04 -22.13
CA GLY A 177 -14.70 14.16 -21.20
C GLY A 177 -15.74 13.94 -20.10
N ALA A 178 -15.94 12.70 -19.65
CA ALA A 178 -16.70 12.41 -18.45
C ALA A 178 -16.11 13.12 -17.21
N ASP A 179 -16.95 13.61 -16.31
CA ASP A 179 -16.51 14.12 -15.00
C ASP A 179 -16.22 12.97 -14.03
N ALA A 180 -16.96 11.86 -14.19
CA ALA A 180 -16.75 10.64 -13.46
C ALA A 180 -17.11 9.41 -14.29
N VAL A 181 -16.45 8.28 -14.04
CA VAL A 181 -16.76 6.97 -14.63
C VAL A 181 -17.06 5.98 -13.51
N ALA A 182 -18.28 5.46 -13.48
CA ALA A 182 -18.77 4.49 -12.51
C ALA A 182 -18.80 3.08 -13.13
N LEU A 183 -18.63 2.05 -12.30
CA LEU A 183 -18.72 0.65 -12.71
C LEU A 183 -19.95 0.01 -12.06
N ALA A 184 -20.77 -0.67 -12.86
CA ALA A 184 -22.01 -1.28 -12.39
C ALA A 184 -22.03 -2.79 -12.58
N ASP A 185 -22.27 -3.50 -11.48
CA ASP A 185 -22.65 -4.90 -11.45
C ASP A 185 -24.17 -5.03 -11.63
N THR A 186 -24.62 -4.89 -12.88
CA THR A 186 -26.04 -4.86 -13.26
C THR A 186 -26.83 -6.11 -12.88
N LEU A 187 -26.16 -7.23 -12.60
CA LEU A 187 -26.81 -8.51 -12.31
C LEU A 187 -26.49 -9.05 -10.92
N GLY A 188 -25.47 -8.54 -10.23
CA GLY A 188 -25.01 -9.09 -8.96
C GLY A 188 -24.08 -10.29 -9.15
N TYR A 189 -23.29 -10.33 -10.22
CA TYR A 189 -22.37 -11.42 -10.54
C TYR A 189 -20.94 -11.17 -10.03
N ALA A 190 -20.64 -9.96 -9.58
CA ALA A 190 -19.31 -9.60 -9.16
C ALA A 190 -18.87 -10.42 -7.93
N SER A 191 -17.58 -10.74 -7.91
CA SER A 191 -16.90 -11.31 -6.75
C SER A 191 -15.83 -10.36 -6.22
N PRO A 192 -15.45 -10.42 -4.93
CA PRO A 192 -14.45 -9.52 -4.36
C PRO A 192 -13.13 -9.52 -5.13
N ARG A 193 -12.70 -10.68 -5.65
CA ARG A 193 -11.49 -10.77 -6.48
C ARG A 193 -11.61 -10.00 -7.80
N GLN A 194 -12.76 -10.09 -8.46
CA GLN A 194 -13.01 -9.39 -9.72
C GLN A 194 -13.12 -7.89 -9.50
N VAL A 195 -13.83 -7.45 -8.45
CA VAL A 195 -13.91 -6.05 -8.04
C VAL A 195 -12.51 -5.46 -7.85
N ARG A 196 -11.65 -6.12 -7.05
CA ARG A 196 -10.28 -5.63 -6.82
C ARG A 196 -9.49 -5.43 -8.11
N ARG A 197 -9.49 -6.44 -9.00
CA ARG A 197 -8.74 -6.40 -10.26
C ARG A 197 -9.27 -5.30 -11.19
N LEU A 198 -10.58 -5.28 -11.42
CA LEU A 198 -11.18 -4.39 -12.41
C LEU A 198 -11.15 -2.93 -11.96
N VAL A 199 -11.46 -2.64 -10.69
CA VAL A 199 -11.37 -1.29 -10.13
C VAL A 199 -9.95 -0.75 -10.21
N ARG A 200 -8.96 -1.55 -9.82
CA ARG A 200 -7.55 -1.17 -9.90
C ARG A 200 -7.13 -0.84 -11.33
N ALA A 201 -7.50 -1.71 -12.28
CA ALA A 201 -7.15 -1.53 -13.68
C ALA A 201 -7.83 -0.31 -14.31
N VAL A 202 -9.14 -0.12 -14.08
CA VAL A 202 -9.87 1.04 -14.59
C VAL A 202 -9.29 2.34 -14.03
N ARG A 203 -9.00 2.41 -12.72
CA ARG A 203 -8.46 3.62 -12.10
C ARG A 203 -7.12 4.05 -12.70
N LEU A 204 -6.28 3.11 -13.12
CA LEU A 204 -5.01 3.43 -13.80
C LEU A 204 -5.22 4.11 -15.17
N GLU A 205 -6.34 3.84 -15.84
CA GLU A 205 -6.64 4.35 -17.18
C GLU A 205 -7.48 5.64 -17.18
N LEU A 206 -8.12 6.01 -16.06
CA LEU A 206 -8.98 7.21 -16.00
C LEU A 206 -8.21 8.53 -16.03
N GLY A 207 -6.91 8.53 -15.74
CA GLY A 207 -6.11 9.75 -15.63
C GLY A 207 -6.69 10.74 -14.60
N PRO A 208 -7.01 11.99 -14.97
CA PRO A 208 -7.59 12.98 -14.04
C PRO A 208 -9.10 12.79 -13.79
N VAL A 209 -9.78 11.92 -14.54
CA VAL A 209 -11.23 11.70 -14.40
C VAL A 209 -11.51 10.92 -13.12
N ARG A 210 -12.54 11.34 -12.37
CA ARG A 210 -12.89 10.72 -11.09
C ARG A 210 -13.42 9.29 -11.33
N LEU A 211 -12.95 8.33 -10.53
CA LEU A 211 -13.68 7.07 -10.39
C LEU A 211 -14.98 7.36 -9.62
N GLY A 212 -16.10 7.13 -10.30
CA GLY A 212 -17.45 7.32 -9.75
C GLY A 212 -17.81 6.26 -8.72
N ASN A 213 -19.10 6.15 -8.43
CA ASN A 213 -19.57 5.19 -7.45
C ASN A 213 -19.47 3.76 -7.99
N LEU A 214 -19.27 2.79 -7.08
CA LEU A 214 -19.53 1.39 -7.41
C LEU A 214 -21.02 1.10 -7.22
N HIS A 215 -21.66 0.68 -8.30
CA HIS A 215 -23.05 0.27 -8.31
C HIS A 215 -23.11 -1.25 -8.24
N LEU A 216 -23.57 -1.79 -7.11
CA LEU A 216 -23.51 -3.21 -6.81
C LEU A 216 -24.91 -3.77 -6.56
N HIS A 217 -25.16 -4.94 -7.13
CA HIS A 217 -26.38 -5.72 -6.89
C HIS A 217 -26.05 -6.93 -6.01
N ASP A 218 -27.03 -7.42 -5.24
CA ASP A 218 -26.83 -8.51 -4.27
C ASP A 218 -27.47 -9.85 -4.68
N THR A 219 -27.70 -10.07 -5.98
CA THR A 219 -28.32 -11.32 -6.48
C THR A 219 -27.62 -12.59 -6.00
N MET A 220 -26.29 -12.58 -5.91
CA MET A 220 -25.48 -13.73 -5.47
C MET A 220 -25.07 -13.64 -3.98
N GLY A 221 -25.56 -12.65 -3.23
CA GLY A 221 -25.20 -12.45 -1.82
C GLY A 221 -23.77 -11.94 -1.58
N THR A 222 -23.11 -11.40 -2.60
CA THR A 222 -21.72 -10.92 -2.56
C THR A 222 -21.60 -9.39 -2.49
N GLY A 223 -22.71 -8.64 -2.52
CA GLY A 223 -22.73 -7.19 -2.67
C GLY A 223 -21.96 -6.44 -1.58
N LEU A 224 -22.23 -6.71 -0.30
CA LEU A 224 -21.51 -6.08 0.81
C LEU A 224 -20.03 -6.50 0.88
N ALA A 225 -19.71 -7.75 0.51
CA ALA A 225 -18.31 -8.18 0.39
C ALA A 225 -17.58 -7.45 -0.75
N ASN A 226 -18.29 -7.13 -1.83
CA ASN A 226 -17.80 -6.33 -2.94
C ASN A 226 -17.61 -4.86 -2.54
N VAL A 227 -18.40 -4.33 -1.60
CA VAL A 227 -18.18 -2.99 -1.00
C VAL A 227 -16.84 -2.95 -0.29
N LEU A 228 -16.54 -3.91 0.60
CA LEU A 228 -15.24 -4.00 1.27
C LEU A 228 -14.08 -4.10 0.27
N ALA A 229 -14.23 -4.93 -0.77
CA ALA A 229 -13.25 -5.03 -1.85
C ALA A 229 -13.04 -3.70 -2.59
N GLY A 230 -14.10 -2.92 -2.79
CA GLY A 230 -14.03 -1.57 -3.35
C GLY A 230 -13.31 -0.59 -2.43
N LEU A 231 -13.61 -0.60 -1.12
CA LEU A 231 -12.97 0.25 -0.12
C LEU A 231 -11.46 0.03 -0.06
N GLU A 232 -11.02 -1.23 -0.09
CA GLU A 232 -9.61 -1.64 -0.13
C GLU A 232 -8.90 -1.11 -1.39
N GLU A 233 -9.60 -1.07 -2.53
CA GLU A 233 -9.11 -0.43 -3.74
C GLU A 233 -9.43 1.07 -3.79
N GLY A 234 -9.66 1.75 -2.66
CA GLY A 234 -9.77 3.21 -2.60
C GLY A 234 -11.06 3.81 -3.14
N VAL A 235 -12.10 3.01 -3.41
CA VAL A 235 -13.44 3.53 -3.74
C VAL A 235 -14.03 4.18 -2.49
N ARG A 236 -14.66 5.34 -2.66
CA ARG A 236 -15.30 6.11 -1.57
C ARG A 236 -16.74 6.54 -1.90
N GLY A 237 -17.32 5.95 -2.94
CA GLY A 237 -18.70 6.19 -3.35
C GLY A 237 -19.38 4.87 -3.72
N PHE A 238 -20.56 4.63 -3.17
CA PHE A 238 -21.34 3.41 -3.42
C PHE A 238 -22.81 3.76 -3.68
N ASP A 239 -23.39 3.10 -4.68
CA ASP A 239 -24.83 3.19 -4.94
C ASP A 239 -25.55 2.04 -4.21
N ALA A 240 -26.68 2.36 -3.58
CA ALA A 240 -27.54 1.41 -2.90
C ALA A 240 -29.01 1.82 -3.03
N ALA A 241 -29.92 0.88 -2.80
CA ALA A 241 -31.35 1.17 -2.73
C ALA A 241 -31.94 0.76 -1.39
N LEU A 242 -32.73 1.63 -0.78
CA LEU A 242 -33.42 1.33 0.46
C LEU A 242 -34.28 0.05 0.30
N GLY A 243 -34.14 -0.89 1.23
CA GLY A 243 -34.84 -2.18 1.11
C GLY A 243 -34.33 -3.09 0.00
N GLY A 244 -33.15 -2.82 -0.58
CA GLY A 244 -32.58 -3.56 -1.70
C GLY A 244 -33.43 -3.54 -2.97
N LEU A 245 -34.26 -2.50 -3.14
CA LEU A 245 -35.17 -2.39 -4.29
C LEU A 245 -34.41 -2.39 -5.62
N GLY A 246 -35.00 -3.03 -6.64
CA GLY A 246 -34.53 -2.97 -8.02
C GLY A 246 -34.48 -4.34 -8.69
N GLY A 247 -33.53 -4.50 -9.62
CA GLY A 247 -33.34 -5.71 -10.40
C GLY A 247 -33.25 -5.44 -11.89
N CYS A 248 -32.87 -6.45 -12.66
CA CYS A 248 -32.71 -6.32 -14.11
C CYS A 248 -33.92 -6.90 -14.86
N PRO A 249 -34.57 -6.12 -15.77
CA PRO A 249 -35.70 -6.64 -16.57
C PRO A 249 -35.30 -7.81 -17.47
N PHE A 250 -34.01 -7.97 -17.75
CA PHE A 250 -33.45 -9.01 -18.62
C PHE A 250 -32.85 -10.19 -17.82
N ALA A 251 -33.08 -10.28 -16.51
CA ALA A 251 -32.65 -11.39 -15.66
C ALA A 251 -33.73 -11.75 -14.62
N PRO A 252 -34.64 -12.69 -14.95
CA PRO A 252 -35.66 -13.16 -14.01
C PRO A 252 -35.04 -13.74 -12.74
N GLY A 253 -35.39 -13.19 -11.57
CA GLY A 253 -34.92 -13.67 -10.26
C GLY A 253 -33.73 -12.90 -9.64
N SER A 254 -33.26 -11.80 -10.24
CA SER A 254 -32.25 -10.94 -9.63
C SER A 254 -32.80 -10.24 -8.38
N VAL A 255 -32.03 -10.24 -7.27
CA VAL A 255 -32.44 -9.72 -5.95
C VAL A 255 -32.29 -8.18 -5.85
N GLY A 256 -31.79 -7.51 -6.90
CA GLY A 256 -31.73 -6.05 -7.00
C GLY A 256 -30.46 -5.43 -6.40
N ASN A 257 -30.54 -4.14 -6.07
CA ASN A 257 -29.42 -3.37 -5.52
C ASN A 257 -29.01 -3.87 -4.12
N ILE A 258 -27.78 -3.56 -3.69
CA ILE A 258 -27.45 -3.68 -2.26
C ILE A 258 -28.38 -2.78 -1.43
N ASP A 259 -28.73 -3.25 -0.24
CA ASP A 259 -29.61 -2.54 0.69
C ASP A 259 -28.88 -1.36 1.35
N THR A 260 -29.47 -0.17 1.29
CA THR A 260 -28.85 1.07 1.81
C THR A 260 -28.61 0.99 3.33
N GLU A 261 -29.53 0.40 4.08
CA GLU A 261 -29.42 0.28 5.53
C GLU A 261 -28.30 -0.67 5.94
N ASP A 262 -28.22 -1.84 5.30
CA ASP A 262 -27.11 -2.79 5.50
C ASP A 262 -25.76 -2.18 5.09
N LEU A 263 -25.72 -1.37 4.02
CA LEU A 263 -24.52 -0.66 3.59
C LEU A 263 -24.08 0.39 4.61
N VAL A 264 -25.00 1.24 5.09
CA VAL A 264 -24.70 2.26 6.11
C VAL A 264 -24.21 1.61 7.39
N TYR A 265 -24.88 0.55 7.85
CA TYR A 265 -24.44 -0.23 9.00
C TYR A 265 -23.01 -0.75 8.81
N LEU A 266 -22.71 -1.35 7.66
CA LEU A 266 -21.37 -1.86 7.36
C LEU A 266 -20.34 -0.73 7.40
N LEU A 267 -20.56 0.35 6.67
CA LEU A 267 -19.60 1.46 6.55
C LEU A 267 -19.31 2.11 7.91
N GLU A 268 -20.35 2.43 8.68
CA GLU A 268 -20.21 3.02 10.01
C GLU A 268 -19.53 2.06 10.98
N SER A 269 -19.84 0.76 10.92
CA SER A 269 -19.19 -0.27 11.75
C SER A 269 -17.71 -0.45 11.42
N GLU A 270 -17.32 -0.24 10.16
CA GLU A 270 -15.92 -0.24 9.70
C GLU A 270 -15.22 1.12 9.94
N GLY A 271 -15.88 2.07 10.59
CA GLY A 271 -15.32 3.37 10.97
C GLY A 271 -15.36 4.43 9.87
N PHE A 272 -16.13 4.22 8.79
CA PHE A 272 -16.35 5.22 7.75
C PHE A 272 -17.61 6.03 8.04
N ASP A 273 -17.44 7.29 8.47
CA ASP A 273 -18.55 8.23 8.66
C ASP A 273 -19.26 8.49 7.33
N THR A 274 -20.52 8.09 7.27
CA THR A 274 -21.43 8.30 6.15
C THR A 274 -22.27 9.57 6.32
N GLY A 275 -22.38 10.09 7.55
CA GLY A 275 -23.25 11.20 7.92
C GLY A 275 -24.74 10.84 7.98
N ILE A 276 -25.10 9.55 7.86
CA ILE A 276 -26.48 9.07 7.79
C ILE A 276 -26.92 8.52 9.15
N ASP A 277 -28.08 8.99 9.62
CA ASP A 277 -28.77 8.45 10.79
C ASP A 277 -29.45 7.13 10.41
N LEU A 278 -28.82 6.01 10.74
CA LEU A 278 -29.31 4.67 10.41
C LEU A 278 -30.69 4.37 11.02
N ALA A 279 -31.00 4.89 12.21
CA ALA A 279 -32.29 4.66 12.84
C ALA A 279 -33.39 5.41 12.08
N ALA A 280 -33.17 6.70 11.80
CA ALA A 280 -34.09 7.50 11.00
C ALA A 280 -34.26 6.94 9.58
N LEU A 281 -33.18 6.42 8.98
CA LEU A 281 -33.22 5.80 7.65
C LEU A 281 -34.14 4.56 7.64
N ILE A 282 -34.02 3.67 8.64
CA ILE A 282 -34.88 2.49 8.77
C ILE A 282 -36.36 2.88 8.91
N GLU A 283 -36.68 3.97 9.62
CA GLU A 283 -38.05 4.45 9.75
C GLU A 283 -38.67 4.86 8.41
N THR A 284 -37.86 5.32 7.45
CA THR A 284 -38.36 5.71 6.11
C THR A 284 -38.94 4.53 5.32
N ARG A 285 -38.61 3.28 5.69
CA ARG A 285 -39.16 2.07 5.06
C ARG A 285 -40.68 1.96 5.20
N ALA A 286 -41.26 2.53 6.27
CA ALA A 286 -42.72 2.51 6.46
C ALA A 286 -43.44 3.22 5.30
N LEU A 287 -42.89 4.33 4.81
CA LEU A 287 -43.43 5.09 3.68
C LEU A 287 -43.41 4.28 2.38
N LEU A 288 -42.39 3.42 2.20
CA LEU A 288 -42.35 2.48 1.08
C LEU A 288 -43.41 1.39 1.20
N GLN A 289 -43.53 0.77 2.38
CA GLN A 289 -44.46 -0.35 2.60
C GLN A 289 -45.93 0.06 2.53
N GLU A 290 -46.26 1.30 2.90
CA GLU A 290 -47.62 1.85 2.78
C GLU A 290 -48.09 1.89 1.32
N ASP A 291 -47.25 2.38 0.42
CA ASP A 291 -47.61 2.58 -1.00
C ASP A 291 -47.19 1.41 -1.90
N LEU A 292 -46.30 0.53 -1.43
CA LEU A 292 -45.86 -0.69 -2.13
C LEU A 292 -46.00 -1.95 -1.24
N PRO A 293 -47.21 -2.26 -0.73
CA PRO A 293 -47.42 -3.33 0.25
C PRO A 293 -47.15 -4.75 -0.30
N GLY A 294 -47.07 -4.89 -1.62
CA GLY A 294 -46.78 -6.16 -2.29
C GLY A 294 -45.31 -6.41 -2.59
N GLU A 295 -44.44 -5.42 -2.38
CA GLU A 295 -43.01 -5.52 -2.69
C GLU A 295 -42.23 -6.08 -1.50
N VAL A 296 -41.32 -7.02 -1.78
CA VAL A 296 -40.48 -7.62 -0.76
C VAL A 296 -39.26 -6.73 -0.54
N LEU A 297 -39.18 -6.09 0.61
CA LEU A 297 -38.00 -5.33 1.00
C LEU A 297 -36.95 -6.26 1.64
N HIS A 298 -35.73 -6.20 1.13
CA HIS A 298 -34.52 -6.84 1.67
C HIS A 298 -33.88 -5.97 2.77
N GLY A 299 -32.75 -6.37 3.33
CA GLY A 299 -32.10 -5.66 4.44
C GLY A 299 -32.13 -6.45 5.75
N ARG A 300 -30.96 -6.83 6.23
CA ARG A 300 -30.77 -7.66 7.43
C ARG A 300 -30.87 -6.81 8.69
N VAL A 301 -30.34 -5.60 8.69
CA VAL A 301 -30.33 -4.68 9.83
C VAL A 301 -31.74 -4.23 10.16
N ALA A 302 -32.52 -3.80 9.16
CA ALA A 302 -33.92 -3.42 9.35
C ALA A 302 -34.75 -4.59 9.93
N ARG A 303 -34.46 -5.84 9.53
CA ARG A 303 -35.15 -7.03 10.03
C ARG A 303 -34.71 -7.45 11.43
N ALA A 304 -33.42 -7.35 11.74
CA ALA A 304 -32.84 -7.80 13.00
C ALA A 304 -32.91 -6.74 14.11
N GLY A 305 -33.03 -5.47 13.72
CA GLY A 305 -32.80 -4.30 14.58
C GLY A 305 -31.32 -3.91 14.63
N ILE A 306 -31.06 -2.65 14.95
CA ILE A 306 -29.69 -2.14 15.13
C ILE A 306 -29.07 -2.82 16.37
N PRO A 307 -27.92 -3.53 16.23
CA PRO A 307 -27.25 -4.16 17.36
C PRO A 307 -26.84 -3.17 18.45
N ARG A 308 -26.88 -3.57 19.72
CA ARG A 308 -26.41 -2.72 20.85
C ARG A 308 -24.92 -2.40 20.79
N THR A 309 -24.15 -3.17 20.02
CA THR A 309 -22.72 -2.96 19.76
C THR A 309 -22.46 -1.97 18.64
N PHE A 310 -23.49 -1.53 17.92
CA PHE A 310 -23.36 -0.51 16.89
C PHE A 310 -23.10 0.85 17.52
N HIS A 311 -22.06 1.52 17.04
CA HIS A 311 -21.73 2.89 17.40
C HIS A 311 -21.46 3.66 16.11
N PRO A 312 -22.21 4.73 15.81
CA PRO A 312 -21.90 5.58 14.67
C PRO A 312 -20.45 6.06 14.73
N ALA A 313 -19.74 6.05 13.61
CA ALA A 313 -18.31 6.37 13.55
C ALA A 313 -18.03 7.77 14.13
N ARG A 314 -18.94 8.72 13.90
CA ARG A 314 -18.84 10.09 14.41
C ARG A 314 -19.06 10.21 15.92
N GLU A 315 -19.89 9.36 16.52
CA GLU A 315 -20.10 9.33 17.98
C GLU A 315 -18.98 8.57 18.70
N ALA A 316 -18.39 7.56 18.05
CA ALA A 316 -17.17 6.93 18.52
C ALA A 316 -16.01 7.94 18.62
N ALA A 317 -15.98 8.94 17.74
CA ALA A 317 -15.02 10.05 17.76
C ALA A 317 -15.32 11.15 18.81
N ALA A 318 -16.56 11.25 19.32
CA ALA A 318 -17.03 12.36 20.19
C ALA A 318 -17.07 12.05 21.71
N ARG A 319 -16.69 10.83 22.14
CA ARG A 319 -16.54 10.52 23.58
C ARG A 319 -15.41 11.36 24.18
N PRO A 320 -15.56 11.91 25.41
CA PRO A 320 -14.49 12.66 26.04
C PRO A 320 -13.26 11.76 26.15
N ALA A 321 -12.17 12.21 25.50
CA ALA A 321 -10.89 11.57 25.61
C ALA A 321 -10.52 11.51 27.10
N GLU A 322 -10.19 10.31 27.59
CA GLU A 322 -9.17 10.25 28.63
C GLU A 322 -8.00 11.13 28.16
N ALA A 323 -7.61 12.08 29.01
CA ALA A 323 -6.69 13.20 28.79
C ALA A 323 -5.87 13.14 27.48
N ALA A 324 -6.03 14.15 26.63
CA ALA A 324 -5.24 14.31 25.42
C ALA A 324 -3.73 14.24 25.75
N PRO A 325 -2.94 13.34 25.14
CA PRO A 325 -1.52 13.58 25.08
C PRO A 325 -1.31 14.76 24.10
N GLU A 326 -0.43 15.68 24.48
CA GLU A 326 0.24 16.60 23.57
C GLU A 326 0.61 15.88 22.27
N ALA A 327 0.44 16.53 21.11
CA ALA A 327 0.91 16.09 19.79
C ALA A 327 1.21 14.59 19.74
N VAL A 328 0.17 13.75 19.75
CA VAL A 328 0.38 12.32 19.99
C VAL A 328 1.08 11.73 18.76
N PRO A 329 2.29 11.16 18.93
CA PRO A 329 2.94 10.38 17.89
C PRO A 329 1.99 9.26 17.47
N ALA A 330 2.06 8.84 16.20
CA ALA A 330 1.33 7.70 15.66
C ALA A 330 1.01 6.67 16.76
N THR A 331 -0.26 6.59 17.20
CA THR A 331 -0.62 5.60 18.19
C THR A 331 -0.35 4.25 17.54
N PRO A 332 0.40 3.36 18.21
CA PRO A 332 0.88 2.13 17.60
C PRO A 332 -0.33 1.37 17.08
N ARG A 333 -0.16 0.68 15.94
CA ARG A 333 -0.90 -0.56 15.72
C ARG A 333 -0.94 -1.31 17.05
N GLY A 334 -2.01 -2.04 17.36
CA GLY A 334 -1.94 -3.06 18.41
C GLY A 334 -0.60 -3.78 18.31
N THR A 335 -0.08 -4.33 19.41
CA THR A 335 1.28 -4.92 19.61
C THR A 335 1.78 -5.95 18.56
N THR A 336 1.05 -6.08 17.47
CA THR A 336 0.98 -7.09 16.43
C THR A 336 1.07 -6.41 15.05
N GLY A 337 2.25 -6.47 14.41
CA GLY A 337 2.47 -6.00 13.03
C GLY A 337 1.82 -6.92 11.98
N PRO A 338 1.97 -6.64 10.65
CA PRO A 338 1.41 -7.46 9.56
C PRO A 338 1.66 -8.98 9.64
N LEU A 339 2.75 -9.40 10.27
CA LEU A 339 3.14 -10.81 10.47
C LEU A 339 2.85 -11.31 11.89
N HIS A 340 1.94 -10.67 12.61
CA HIS A 340 1.47 -11.22 13.87
C HIS A 340 0.94 -12.64 13.69
N GLY A 341 1.29 -13.51 14.63
CA GLY A 341 0.93 -14.93 14.60
C GLY A 341 1.92 -15.78 13.80
N ILE A 342 2.88 -15.17 13.08
CA ILE A 342 3.95 -15.90 12.40
C ILE A 342 5.12 -16.12 13.36
N ARG A 343 5.51 -17.38 13.55
CA ARG A 343 6.68 -17.78 14.35
C ARG A 343 7.87 -18.15 13.47
N VAL A 344 9.02 -17.55 13.73
CA VAL A 344 10.26 -17.73 12.97
C VAL A 344 11.36 -18.28 13.88
N LEU A 345 11.98 -19.39 13.48
CA LEU A 345 13.18 -19.93 14.12
C LEU A 345 14.41 -19.57 13.28
N GLU A 346 15.27 -18.70 13.80
CA GLU A 346 16.40 -18.10 13.09
C GLU A 346 17.74 -18.69 13.54
N PHE A 347 18.42 -19.39 12.63
CA PHE A 347 19.79 -19.90 12.76
C PHE A 347 20.72 -19.10 11.87
N THR A 348 20.95 -17.84 12.22
CA THR A 348 21.74 -16.94 11.39
C THR A 348 22.81 -16.17 12.15
N HIS A 349 23.80 -15.69 11.40
CA HIS A 349 24.86 -14.82 11.89
C HIS A 349 25.29 -13.79 10.82
N MET A 350 26.16 -12.85 11.19
CA MET A 350 26.63 -11.75 10.34
C MET A 350 25.53 -10.76 9.96
N ILE A 351 25.15 -10.62 8.68
CA ILE A 351 24.26 -9.54 8.22
C ILE A 351 23.06 -10.04 7.41
N MET A 352 23.26 -10.81 6.33
CA MET A 352 22.18 -11.18 5.41
C MET A 352 21.01 -11.89 6.10
N GLY A 353 21.30 -12.97 6.84
CA GLY A 353 20.30 -13.71 7.60
C GLY A 353 19.67 -12.86 8.72
N PRO A 354 20.46 -12.21 9.59
CA PRO A 354 19.92 -11.34 10.63
C PRO A 354 19.06 -10.19 10.10
N SER A 355 19.39 -9.61 8.93
CA SER A 355 18.59 -8.58 8.26
C SER A 355 17.23 -9.11 7.84
N CYS A 356 17.17 -10.33 7.28
CA CYS A 356 15.90 -10.98 6.94
C CYS A 356 15.03 -11.16 8.20
N GLY A 357 15.58 -11.73 9.26
CA GLY A 357 14.84 -11.93 10.51
C GLY A 357 14.46 -10.63 11.22
N MET A 358 15.31 -9.60 11.18
CA MET A 358 14.99 -8.27 11.69
C MET A 358 13.75 -7.69 11.01
N VAL A 359 13.69 -7.75 9.67
CA VAL A 359 12.55 -7.23 8.91
C VAL A 359 11.28 -8.02 9.23
N LEU A 360 11.35 -9.35 9.37
CA LEU A 360 10.20 -10.16 9.80
C LEU A 360 9.74 -9.76 11.22
N GLY A 361 10.67 -9.52 12.14
CA GLY A 361 10.40 -9.07 13.50
C GLY A 361 9.78 -7.67 13.57
N ASP A 362 10.30 -6.72 12.78
CA ASP A 362 9.75 -5.37 12.61
C ASP A 362 8.35 -5.41 11.99
N LEU A 363 8.11 -6.35 11.07
CA LEU A 363 6.79 -6.63 10.49
C LEU A 363 5.84 -7.36 11.43
N GLY A 364 6.24 -7.74 12.64
CA GLY A 364 5.31 -8.28 13.64
C GLY A 364 5.50 -9.75 14.01
N ALA A 365 6.37 -10.49 13.32
CA ALA A 365 6.61 -11.91 13.62
C ALA A 365 7.25 -12.11 15.00
N ASP A 366 7.06 -13.31 15.57
CA ASP A 366 7.79 -13.80 16.74
C ASP A 366 9.07 -14.49 16.26
N VAL A 367 10.19 -13.78 16.32
CA VAL A 367 11.49 -14.27 15.83
C VAL A 367 12.33 -14.77 16.99
N ILE A 368 12.56 -16.08 17.04
CA ILE A 368 13.46 -16.74 17.99
C ILE A 368 14.81 -16.94 17.31
N LYS A 369 15.81 -16.16 17.72
CA LYS A 369 17.20 -16.34 17.30
C LYS A 369 17.84 -17.44 18.15
N VAL A 370 18.23 -18.53 17.51
CA VAL A 370 18.96 -19.64 18.14
C VAL A 370 20.46 -19.39 18.00
N GLU A 371 21.13 -19.27 19.13
CA GLU A 371 22.53 -18.85 19.21
C GLU A 371 23.38 -19.90 19.96
N PRO A 372 24.69 -20.00 19.69
CA PRO A 372 25.58 -20.82 20.50
C PRO A 372 25.67 -20.28 21.92
N GLY A 373 25.41 -21.10 22.94
CA GLY A 373 25.60 -20.70 24.34
C GLY A 373 27.04 -20.90 24.83
N PRO A 374 27.51 -20.14 25.84
CA PRO A 374 26.84 -19.01 26.50
C PRO A 374 26.99 -17.66 25.76
N GLU A 375 27.98 -17.52 24.89
CA GLU A 375 28.38 -16.20 24.38
C GLU A 375 27.46 -15.63 23.29
N GLY A 376 26.59 -16.45 22.70
CA GLY A 376 25.70 -16.02 21.62
C GLY A 376 26.43 -15.71 20.31
N ASP A 377 25.75 -15.02 19.39
CA ASP A 377 26.28 -14.61 18.09
C ASP A 377 27.59 -13.79 18.22
N ASN A 378 28.60 -14.16 17.45
CA ASN A 378 29.91 -13.49 17.45
C ASN A 378 29.85 -12.00 17.11
N THR A 379 28.83 -11.55 16.38
CA THR A 379 28.63 -10.13 16.03
C THR A 379 28.44 -9.22 17.26
N ARG A 380 28.08 -9.77 18.42
CA ARG A 380 28.02 -9.05 19.71
C ARG A 380 29.38 -8.47 20.14
N ARG A 381 30.48 -9.09 19.68
CA ARG A 381 31.86 -8.81 20.13
C ARG A 381 32.79 -8.32 19.02
N LEU A 382 32.28 -8.08 17.82
CA LEU A 382 33.11 -7.55 16.72
C LEU A 382 33.50 -6.09 16.97
N MET A 383 34.66 -5.70 16.44
CA MET A 383 35.26 -4.37 16.63
C MET A 383 35.29 -3.60 15.30
N GLY A 384 35.72 -2.33 15.35
CA GLY A 384 35.90 -1.50 14.15
C GLY A 384 34.58 -1.27 13.42
N ALA A 385 34.59 -1.39 12.08
CA ALA A 385 33.41 -1.17 11.24
C ALA A 385 32.24 -2.13 11.53
N ALA A 386 32.49 -3.24 12.23
CA ALA A 386 31.49 -4.26 12.54
C ALA A 386 30.85 -4.11 13.94
N ILE A 387 31.28 -3.14 14.74
CA ILE A 387 30.80 -2.97 16.13
C ILE A 387 29.29 -2.72 16.23
N GLY A 388 28.69 -2.13 15.19
CA GLY A 388 27.26 -1.83 15.13
C GLY A 388 26.38 -2.97 14.59
N PHE A 389 26.93 -4.14 14.21
CA PHE A 389 26.16 -5.17 13.51
C PHE A 389 25.05 -5.77 14.38
N PHE A 390 25.38 -6.24 15.59
CA PHE A 390 24.39 -6.88 16.44
C PHE A 390 23.22 -5.95 16.80
N PRO A 391 23.44 -4.73 17.34
CA PRO A 391 22.33 -3.82 17.68
C PRO A 391 21.51 -3.39 16.46
N SER A 392 22.11 -3.36 15.26
CA SER A 392 21.39 -2.97 14.04
C SER A 392 20.39 -4.04 13.57
N PHE A 393 20.74 -5.33 13.68
CA PHE A 393 20.01 -6.41 12.98
C PHE A 393 19.29 -7.40 13.91
N ASN A 394 19.25 -7.16 15.23
CA ASN A 394 18.66 -8.12 16.17
C ASN A 394 17.60 -7.55 17.10
N ARG A 395 17.14 -6.31 16.89
CA ARG A 395 15.92 -5.80 17.52
C ARG A 395 14.70 -6.65 17.17
N ASN A 396 13.65 -6.59 17.98
CA ASN A 396 12.39 -7.32 17.80
C ASN A 396 12.52 -8.86 17.77
N LYS A 397 13.63 -9.41 18.30
CA LYS A 397 13.88 -10.86 18.43
C LYS A 397 13.90 -11.30 19.88
N ARG A 398 13.69 -12.60 20.11
CA ARG A 398 14.00 -13.32 21.34
C ARG A 398 15.27 -14.15 21.14
N SER A 399 16.06 -14.34 22.20
CA SER A 399 17.33 -15.10 22.14
C SER A 399 17.21 -16.42 22.90
N LEU A 400 17.57 -17.52 22.23
CA LEU A 400 17.67 -18.87 22.77
C LEU A 400 19.10 -19.37 22.60
N CYS A 401 19.81 -19.59 23.70
CA CYS A 401 21.19 -20.07 23.69
C CYS A 401 21.27 -21.56 24.00
N LEU A 402 21.81 -22.33 23.06
CA LEU A 402 21.92 -23.79 23.14
C LEU A 402 23.29 -24.28 22.67
N ASP A 403 23.68 -25.46 23.14
CA ASP A 403 24.73 -26.26 22.48
C ASP A 403 24.09 -27.20 21.43
N LEU A 404 24.09 -26.78 20.17
CA LEU A 404 23.51 -27.55 19.05
C LEU A 404 24.30 -28.83 18.69
N LYS A 405 25.43 -29.13 19.34
CA LYS A 405 26.15 -30.40 19.16
C LYS A 405 25.53 -31.55 19.95
N ARG A 406 24.56 -31.25 20.81
CA ARG A 406 24.00 -32.19 21.79
C ARG A 406 22.62 -32.66 21.35
N PRO A 407 22.34 -33.98 21.38
CA PRO A 407 21.06 -34.53 20.96
C PRO A 407 19.85 -33.91 21.68
N GLU A 408 20.00 -33.60 22.97
CA GLU A 408 18.96 -33.01 23.81
C GLU A 408 18.60 -31.58 23.37
N SER A 409 19.60 -30.78 22.99
CA SER A 409 19.39 -29.44 22.42
C SER A 409 18.73 -29.50 21.05
N LEU A 410 19.13 -30.46 20.21
CA LEU A 410 18.52 -30.67 18.90
C LEU A 410 17.06 -31.12 19.02
N GLU A 411 16.73 -31.91 20.04
CA GLU A 411 15.35 -32.31 20.33
C GLU A 411 14.48 -31.11 20.69
N LEU A 412 14.96 -30.21 21.56
CA LEU A 412 14.28 -28.95 21.86
C LEU A 412 14.04 -28.12 20.59
N VAL A 413 15.05 -28.02 19.72
CA VAL A 413 14.92 -27.32 18.44
C VAL A 413 13.87 -27.96 17.52
N ARG A 414 13.82 -29.29 17.43
CA ARG A 414 12.79 -29.98 16.63
C ARG A 414 11.39 -29.72 17.14
N ARG A 415 11.19 -29.68 18.46
CA ARG A 415 9.89 -29.29 19.05
C ARG A 415 9.47 -27.88 18.65
N LEU A 416 10.40 -26.92 18.72
CA LEU A 416 10.15 -25.55 18.26
C LEU A 416 9.85 -25.48 16.76
N ALA A 417 10.60 -26.23 15.93
CA ALA A 417 10.40 -26.27 14.48
C ALA A 417 9.08 -26.93 14.05
N ALA A 418 8.55 -27.87 14.85
CA ALA A 418 7.26 -28.51 14.59
C ALA A 418 6.09 -27.52 14.61
N GLU A 419 6.22 -26.42 15.36
CA GLU A 419 5.19 -25.37 15.50
C GLU A 419 5.57 -24.05 14.79
N ALA A 420 6.78 -23.95 14.25
CA ALA A 420 7.23 -22.75 13.54
C ALA A 420 6.56 -22.62 12.16
N ASP A 421 6.31 -21.38 11.74
CA ASP A 421 5.90 -21.08 10.37
C ASP A 421 7.10 -21.01 9.43
N VAL A 422 8.22 -20.50 9.94
CA VAL A 422 9.44 -20.25 9.18
C VAL A 422 10.65 -20.75 9.94
N VAL A 423 11.54 -21.46 9.24
CA VAL A 423 12.94 -21.66 9.68
C VAL A 423 13.83 -20.86 8.74
N LEU A 424 14.66 -19.98 9.30
CA LEU A 424 15.55 -19.09 8.55
C LEU A 424 17.00 -19.42 8.91
N GLU A 425 17.85 -19.71 7.93
CA GLU A 425 19.26 -20.02 8.18
C GLU A 425 20.21 -19.43 7.13
N ASN A 426 21.45 -19.16 7.53
CA ASN A 426 22.50 -18.71 6.60
C ASN A 426 23.85 -19.40 6.80
N PHE A 427 23.84 -20.64 7.31
CA PHE A 427 25.06 -21.41 7.48
C PHE A 427 25.57 -21.93 6.13
N ARG A 428 26.81 -22.45 6.14
CA ARG A 428 27.42 -23.06 4.96
C ARG A 428 26.54 -24.20 4.44
N PRO A 429 26.51 -24.44 3.11
CA PRO A 429 25.78 -25.57 2.54
C PRO A 429 26.09 -26.89 3.26
N GLY A 430 25.05 -27.68 3.57
CA GLY A 430 25.15 -28.95 4.28
C GLY A 430 25.32 -28.87 5.81
N ALA A 431 25.44 -27.67 6.40
CA ALA A 431 25.62 -27.55 7.85
C ALA A 431 24.36 -27.97 8.63
N MET A 432 23.18 -27.46 8.23
CA MET A 432 21.91 -27.79 8.88
C MET A 432 21.50 -29.25 8.64
N ASP A 433 21.80 -29.79 7.45
CA ASP A 433 21.54 -31.20 7.13
C ASP A 433 22.31 -32.15 8.07
N LYS A 434 23.58 -31.83 8.38
CA LYS A 434 24.39 -32.60 9.34
C LYS A 434 23.85 -32.56 10.78
N LEU A 435 23.07 -31.54 11.12
CA LEU A 435 22.41 -31.44 12.42
C LEU A 435 21.04 -32.15 12.44
N GLY A 436 20.58 -32.68 11.29
CA GLY A 436 19.23 -33.21 11.12
C GLY A 436 18.16 -32.12 11.27
N LEU A 437 18.51 -30.90 10.86
CA LEU A 437 17.67 -29.69 10.87
C LEU A 437 17.58 -29.09 9.46
N GLY A 438 17.90 -29.87 8.42
CA GLY A 438 17.80 -29.45 7.04
C GLY A 438 16.36 -29.31 6.56
N HIS A 439 16.17 -28.74 5.37
CA HIS A 439 14.83 -28.59 4.79
C HIS A 439 14.10 -29.93 4.66
N ALA A 440 14.77 -30.98 4.22
CA ALA A 440 14.15 -32.30 4.06
C ALA A 440 13.63 -32.87 5.39
N ASP A 441 14.43 -32.78 6.45
CA ASP A 441 14.06 -33.28 7.78
C ASP A 441 12.91 -32.47 8.39
N LEU A 442 13.02 -31.14 8.37
CA LEU A 442 12.05 -30.27 9.02
C LEU A 442 10.73 -30.16 8.25
N SER A 443 10.76 -30.23 6.91
CA SER A 443 9.52 -30.28 6.12
C SER A 443 8.79 -31.62 6.23
N ALA A 444 9.50 -32.72 6.54
CA ALA A 444 8.86 -33.99 6.89
C ALA A 444 8.17 -33.92 8.26
N LEU A 445 8.78 -33.23 9.22
CA LEU A 445 8.20 -32.97 10.54
C LEU A 445 7.00 -32.00 10.48
N ASN A 446 7.12 -30.93 9.69
CA ASN A 446 6.11 -29.90 9.52
C ASN A 446 5.93 -29.56 8.02
N PRO A 447 4.97 -30.18 7.31
CA PRO A 447 4.73 -29.93 5.89
C PRO A 447 4.27 -28.51 5.54
N ARG A 448 3.93 -27.69 6.55
CA ARG A 448 3.54 -26.27 6.40
C ARG A 448 4.73 -25.32 6.53
N LEU A 449 5.90 -25.83 6.89
CA LEU A 449 7.09 -25.03 7.18
C LEU A 449 7.64 -24.35 5.93
N ILE A 450 7.89 -23.06 6.04
CA ILE A 450 8.69 -22.33 5.06
C ILE A 450 10.14 -22.37 5.52
N TYR A 451 10.99 -23.03 4.77
CA TYR A 451 12.41 -23.09 5.06
C TYR A 451 13.13 -22.08 4.18
N CYS A 452 13.79 -21.09 4.76
CA CYS A 452 14.51 -20.05 4.04
C CYS A 452 16.02 -20.18 4.26
N SER A 453 16.75 -20.37 3.16
CA SER A 453 18.20 -20.43 3.11
C SER A 453 18.79 -19.15 2.49
N CYS A 454 19.45 -18.34 3.29
CA CYS A 454 20.30 -17.27 2.80
C CYS A 454 21.69 -17.85 2.48
N LYS A 455 22.16 -17.71 1.24
CA LYS A 455 23.36 -18.37 0.72
C LYS A 455 24.22 -17.40 -0.10
N GLY A 456 25.48 -17.77 -0.29
CA GLY A 456 26.41 -17.00 -1.13
C GLY A 456 26.02 -16.99 -2.61
N PHE A 457 25.58 -18.15 -3.09
CA PHE A 457 25.22 -18.42 -4.47
C PHE A 457 24.00 -19.34 -4.49
N LEU A 458 23.11 -19.16 -5.46
CA LEU A 458 22.05 -20.12 -5.75
C LEU A 458 22.63 -21.35 -6.49
N PRO A 459 21.83 -22.42 -6.71
CA PRO A 459 22.31 -23.62 -7.39
C PRO A 459 23.00 -23.31 -8.72
N GLY A 460 24.20 -23.85 -8.88
CA GLY A 460 25.08 -23.57 -10.01
C GLY A 460 26.56 -23.82 -9.70
N PRO A 461 27.48 -23.47 -10.61
CA PRO A 461 28.91 -23.78 -10.47
C PRO A 461 29.59 -23.23 -9.20
N TYR A 462 28.98 -22.23 -8.57
CA TYR A 462 29.52 -21.54 -7.40
C TYR A 462 28.78 -21.88 -6.09
N GLU A 463 27.77 -22.74 -6.11
CA GLU A 463 26.89 -23.06 -4.97
C GLU A 463 27.64 -23.40 -3.67
N HIS A 464 28.79 -24.09 -3.78
CA HIS A 464 29.59 -24.52 -2.63
C HIS A 464 30.77 -23.60 -2.31
N ARG A 465 30.92 -22.47 -3.01
CA ARG A 465 32.01 -21.50 -2.73
C ARG A 465 31.71 -20.72 -1.45
N ALA A 466 32.77 -20.38 -0.72
CA ALA A 466 32.67 -19.40 0.34
C ALA A 466 32.32 -18.03 -0.25
N ALA A 467 31.38 -17.33 0.38
CA ALA A 467 30.95 -16.02 -0.04
C ALA A 467 30.89 -15.08 1.16
N LEU A 468 31.21 -13.82 0.89
CA LEU A 468 30.98 -12.67 1.75
C LEU A 468 30.44 -11.56 0.84
N ASP A 469 29.76 -10.57 1.41
CA ASP A 469 29.28 -9.37 0.71
C ASP A 469 30.33 -8.79 -0.23
N GLU A 470 31.54 -8.53 0.27
CA GLU A 470 32.62 -7.96 -0.54
C GLU A 470 33.05 -8.87 -1.71
N VAL A 471 33.11 -10.19 -1.50
CA VAL A 471 33.48 -11.15 -2.54
C VAL A 471 32.49 -11.07 -3.70
N VAL A 472 31.18 -11.07 -3.42
CA VAL A 472 30.17 -11.02 -4.48
C VAL A 472 30.08 -9.65 -5.13
N GLN A 473 30.36 -8.55 -4.41
CA GLN A 473 30.42 -7.21 -5.00
C GLN A 473 31.58 -7.09 -6.00
N MET A 474 32.73 -7.72 -5.71
CA MET A 474 33.87 -7.79 -6.63
C MET A 474 33.57 -8.67 -7.84
N MET A 475 32.80 -9.75 -7.66
CA MET A 475 32.44 -10.67 -8.74
C MET A 475 31.33 -10.13 -9.65
N GLY A 476 30.28 -9.53 -9.07
CA GLY A 476 29.06 -9.13 -9.79
C GLY A 476 29.12 -7.74 -10.41
N GLY A 477 30.20 -6.99 -10.20
CA GLY A 477 30.45 -5.70 -10.87
C GLY A 477 30.08 -4.46 -10.05
N LEU A 478 29.46 -4.60 -8.88
CA LEU A 478 29.13 -3.45 -8.04
C LEU A 478 30.37 -2.68 -7.58
N ALA A 479 31.44 -3.39 -7.23
CA ALA A 479 32.68 -2.74 -6.81
C ALA A 479 33.37 -1.99 -7.97
N TYR A 480 33.24 -2.52 -9.19
CA TYR A 480 33.70 -1.85 -10.42
C TYR A 480 32.93 -0.56 -10.65
N MET A 481 31.60 -0.57 -10.50
CA MET A 481 30.75 0.61 -10.70
C MET A 481 30.90 1.68 -9.61
N THR A 482 31.41 1.32 -8.42
CA THR A 482 31.51 2.22 -7.26
C THR A 482 32.87 2.93 -7.19
N GLY A 483 33.96 2.25 -7.53
CA GLY A 483 35.32 2.76 -7.36
C GLY A 483 35.78 3.73 -8.44
N LEU A 484 36.98 4.30 -8.29
CA LEU A 484 37.62 5.08 -9.36
C LEU A 484 38.04 4.16 -10.52
N PRO A 485 38.24 4.70 -11.74
CA PRO A 485 38.80 3.92 -12.85
C PRO A 485 40.09 3.17 -12.45
N GLY A 486 40.09 1.84 -12.66
CA GLY A 486 41.20 0.96 -12.29
C GLY A 486 41.37 0.71 -10.77
N LYS A 487 40.49 1.25 -9.92
CA LYS A 487 40.51 1.10 -8.47
C LYS A 487 39.10 0.76 -7.97
N PRO A 488 38.62 -0.49 -8.17
CA PRO A 488 37.31 -0.91 -7.70
C PRO A 488 37.22 -0.77 -6.18
N MET A 489 36.03 -0.39 -5.68
CA MET A 489 35.80 -0.15 -4.26
C MET A 489 34.48 -0.78 -3.85
N ARG A 490 34.47 -1.46 -2.69
CA ARG A 490 33.23 -1.94 -2.09
C ARG A 490 32.30 -0.76 -1.77
N ALA A 491 30.99 -0.94 -1.94
CA ALA A 491 30.01 0.01 -1.43
C ALA A 491 30.18 0.19 0.10
N GLY A 492 29.97 1.42 0.59
CA GLY A 492 30.27 1.78 1.99
C GLY A 492 29.41 1.06 3.03
N SER A 493 28.18 0.68 2.67
CA SER A 493 27.28 -0.14 3.49
C SER A 493 27.29 -1.60 3.01
N SER A 494 26.82 -2.54 3.84
CA SER A 494 26.58 -3.94 3.48
C SER A 494 25.32 -4.08 2.62
N VAL A 495 25.27 -3.30 1.54
CA VAL A 495 24.11 -3.13 0.67
C VAL A 495 23.64 -4.45 0.08
N ASN A 496 24.58 -5.35 -0.26
CA ASN A 496 24.26 -6.61 -0.89
C ASN A 496 23.75 -7.64 0.14
N ASP A 497 24.37 -7.71 1.32
CA ASP A 497 23.83 -8.52 2.43
C ASP A 497 22.41 -8.10 2.81
N ILE A 498 22.19 -6.79 3.03
CA ILE A 498 20.88 -6.27 3.43
C ILE A 498 19.84 -6.55 2.35
N MET A 499 20.15 -6.25 1.08
CA MET A 499 19.25 -6.53 -0.04
C MET A 499 18.98 -8.03 -0.20
N GLY A 500 19.98 -8.89 0.01
CA GLY A 500 19.81 -10.33 -0.02
C GLY A 500 18.89 -10.84 1.10
N GLY A 501 18.96 -10.22 2.28
CA GLY A 501 18.01 -10.43 3.36
C GLY A 501 16.58 -10.03 2.95
N LEU A 502 16.41 -8.88 2.28
CA LEU A 502 15.12 -8.43 1.75
C LEU A 502 14.54 -9.38 0.69
N PHE A 503 15.36 -9.93 -0.21
CA PHE A 503 14.89 -10.97 -1.14
C PHE A 503 14.47 -12.25 -0.41
N GLY A 504 15.13 -12.59 0.71
CA GLY A 504 14.68 -13.66 1.60
C GLY A 504 13.28 -13.37 2.17
N VAL A 505 13.05 -12.16 2.67
CA VAL A 505 11.73 -11.71 3.16
C VAL A 505 10.69 -11.80 2.05
N ILE A 506 10.98 -11.29 0.84
CA ILE A 506 10.06 -11.35 -0.31
C ILE A 506 9.68 -12.80 -0.62
N GLY A 507 10.66 -13.71 -0.64
CA GLY A 507 10.42 -15.13 -0.85
C GLY A 507 9.56 -15.76 0.26
N ILE A 508 9.84 -15.43 1.52
CA ILE A 508 9.05 -15.91 2.67
C ILE A 508 7.60 -15.39 2.60
N LEU A 509 7.39 -14.11 2.32
CA LEU A 509 6.06 -13.52 2.20
C LEU A 509 5.27 -14.15 1.04
N GLY A 510 5.92 -14.38 -0.09
CA GLY A 510 5.33 -15.10 -1.23
C GLY A 510 4.94 -16.52 -0.86
N ALA A 511 5.82 -17.26 -0.19
CA ALA A 511 5.57 -18.62 0.27
C ALA A 511 4.47 -18.68 1.36
N LEU A 512 4.41 -17.72 2.27
CA LEU A 512 3.33 -17.59 3.26
C LEU A 512 1.98 -17.41 2.57
N ARG A 513 1.94 -16.54 1.56
CA ARG A 513 0.73 -16.30 0.75
C ARG A 513 0.32 -17.52 -0.06
N GLU A 514 1.26 -18.24 -0.64
CA GLU A 514 0.98 -19.49 -1.37
C GLU A 514 0.47 -20.59 -0.41
N ARG A 515 1.08 -20.71 0.78
CA ARG A 515 0.68 -21.66 1.82
C ARG A 515 -0.76 -21.47 2.29
N GLU A 516 -1.30 -20.26 2.26
CA GLU A 516 -2.72 -20.02 2.58
C GLU A 516 -3.65 -20.73 1.59
N ALA A 517 -3.26 -20.84 0.32
CA ALA A 517 -4.04 -21.51 -0.70
C ALA A 517 -3.77 -23.02 -0.76
N THR A 518 -2.52 -23.44 -0.58
CA THR A 518 -2.11 -24.84 -0.77
C THR A 518 -2.09 -25.65 0.52
N GLY A 519 -2.04 -24.97 1.67
CA GLY A 519 -1.77 -25.59 2.96
C GLY A 519 -0.33 -26.08 3.14
N ARG A 520 0.58 -25.87 2.18
CA ARG A 520 1.95 -26.42 2.17
C ARG A 520 3.01 -25.33 2.26
N GLY A 521 4.11 -25.64 2.94
CA GLY A 521 5.30 -24.81 2.98
C GLY A 521 6.16 -24.93 1.71
N ALA A 522 7.30 -24.23 1.70
CA ALA A 522 8.22 -24.18 0.57
C ALA A 522 9.67 -24.01 1.03
N HIS A 523 10.62 -24.37 0.16
CA HIS A 523 12.04 -24.02 0.32
C HIS A 523 12.33 -22.74 -0.46
N VAL A 524 12.64 -21.68 0.27
CA VAL A 524 13.06 -20.39 -0.27
C VAL A 524 14.58 -20.30 -0.20
N GLN A 525 15.23 -19.88 -1.28
CA GLN A 525 16.66 -19.59 -1.29
C GLN A 525 16.89 -18.15 -1.75
N SER A 526 17.71 -17.41 -1.00
CA SER A 526 18.19 -16.08 -1.39
C SER A 526 19.71 -16.11 -1.53
N GLY A 527 20.23 -15.67 -2.67
CA GLY A 527 21.65 -15.72 -3.02
C GLY A 527 22.30 -14.34 -3.05
N LEU A 528 23.47 -14.19 -2.44
CA LEU A 528 24.24 -12.95 -2.45
C LEU A 528 24.69 -12.55 -3.86
N PHE A 529 25.21 -13.49 -4.64
CA PHE A 529 25.67 -13.19 -6.00
C PHE A 529 24.53 -12.77 -6.92
N GLU A 530 23.41 -13.47 -6.87
CA GLU A 530 22.21 -13.17 -7.65
C GLU A 530 21.60 -11.83 -7.23
N THR A 531 21.61 -11.51 -5.94
CA THR A 531 21.27 -10.18 -5.44
C THR A 531 22.15 -9.10 -6.06
N ASN A 532 23.46 -9.34 -6.17
CA ASN A 532 24.39 -8.38 -6.78
C ASN A 532 24.10 -8.19 -8.27
N MET A 533 23.81 -9.28 -8.98
CA MET A 533 23.43 -9.22 -10.39
C MET A 533 22.17 -8.39 -10.60
N VAL A 534 21.16 -8.49 -9.72
CA VAL A 534 19.96 -7.65 -9.80
C VAL A 534 20.31 -6.17 -9.67
N LEU A 535 21.18 -5.80 -8.72
CA LEU A 535 21.66 -4.41 -8.57
C LEU A 535 22.39 -3.93 -9.83
N MET A 536 23.08 -4.82 -10.55
CA MET A 536 23.87 -4.51 -11.74
C MET A 536 23.11 -4.67 -13.07
N ALA A 537 21.86 -5.14 -13.05
CA ALA A 537 21.10 -5.51 -14.24
C ALA A 537 20.98 -4.36 -15.26
N GLN A 538 20.80 -3.12 -14.80
CA GLN A 538 20.73 -1.94 -15.68
C GLN A 538 22.06 -1.67 -16.43
N HIS A 539 23.20 -1.98 -15.81
CA HIS A 539 24.52 -1.81 -16.42
C HIS A 539 24.85 -2.96 -17.36
N MET A 540 24.39 -4.17 -17.04
CA MET A 540 24.41 -5.31 -17.98
C MET A 540 23.61 -4.99 -19.24
N ALA A 541 22.41 -4.40 -19.09
CA ALA A 541 21.59 -3.97 -20.21
C ALA A 541 22.27 -2.86 -21.03
N ALA A 542 22.91 -1.89 -20.38
CA ALA A 542 23.68 -0.85 -21.06
C ALA A 542 24.83 -1.44 -21.91
N ASN A 543 25.54 -2.45 -21.39
CA ASN A 543 26.55 -3.17 -22.16
C ASN A 543 25.95 -3.91 -23.35
N ALA A 544 24.82 -4.60 -23.17
CA ALA A 544 24.14 -5.31 -24.25
C ALA A 544 23.69 -4.38 -25.39
N ILE A 545 23.28 -3.14 -25.07
CA ILE A 545 22.86 -2.12 -26.05
C ILE A 545 24.04 -1.48 -26.77
N THR A 546 25.11 -1.15 -26.04
CA THR A 546 26.24 -0.34 -26.56
C THR A 546 27.41 -1.18 -27.05
N GLY A 547 27.48 -2.46 -26.68
CA GLY A 547 28.64 -3.33 -26.90
C GLY A 547 29.86 -2.98 -26.02
N GLN A 548 29.72 -2.09 -25.04
CA GLN A 548 30.82 -1.60 -24.21
C GLN A 548 30.45 -1.67 -22.72
N ASN A 549 31.42 -1.99 -21.87
CA ASN A 549 31.19 -1.90 -20.42
C ASN A 549 30.95 -0.42 -20.05
N PRO A 550 29.90 -0.11 -19.28
CA PRO A 550 29.68 1.25 -18.82
C PRO A 550 30.85 1.68 -17.93
N PRO A 551 31.29 2.96 -18.00
CA PRO A 551 32.29 3.47 -17.08
C PRO A 551 31.76 3.45 -15.63
N SER A 552 32.67 3.41 -14.67
CA SER A 552 32.32 3.52 -13.25
C SER A 552 31.62 4.85 -12.94
N PHE A 553 30.69 4.84 -11.98
CA PHE A 553 30.09 6.08 -11.46
C PHE A 553 31.09 6.95 -10.69
N GLY A 554 32.21 6.37 -10.23
CA GLY A 554 33.32 7.12 -9.64
C GLY A 554 34.19 7.83 -10.69
N ASP A 555 34.04 7.55 -11.99
CA ASP A 555 34.81 8.21 -13.05
C ASP A 555 34.34 9.66 -13.26
N PRO A 556 35.20 10.68 -13.06
CA PRO A 556 34.86 12.07 -13.35
C PRO A 556 34.50 12.32 -14.82
N ALA A 557 34.98 11.47 -15.74
CA ALA A 557 34.69 11.55 -17.17
C ALA A 557 33.37 10.85 -17.57
N MET A 558 32.67 10.19 -16.64
CA MET A 558 31.40 9.54 -16.94
C MET A 558 30.36 10.56 -17.41
N VAL A 559 29.82 10.34 -18.61
CA VAL A 559 28.73 11.14 -19.16
C VAL A 559 27.42 10.76 -18.46
N LYS A 560 26.94 11.64 -17.58
CA LYS A 560 25.66 11.50 -16.89
C LYS A 560 24.50 11.92 -17.81
N PRO A 561 23.31 11.31 -17.69
CA PRO A 561 22.19 11.58 -18.60
C PRO A 561 21.48 12.93 -18.36
N TRP A 562 21.94 13.74 -17.40
CA TRP A 562 21.30 15.00 -17.02
C TRP A 562 22.24 16.20 -17.17
N SER A 563 21.69 17.41 -17.25
CA SER A 563 22.46 18.64 -17.46
C SER A 563 23.33 18.97 -16.23
N VAL A 564 22.76 18.93 -15.03
CA VAL A 564 23.52 19.02 -13.77
C VAL A 564 23.06 17.87 -12.87
N TYR A 565 24.00 17.09 -12.35
CA TYR A 565 23.73 15.98 -11.43
C TYR A 565 25.02 15.64 -10.68
N ASP A 566 25.50 16.61 -9.92
CA ASP A 566 26.89 16.69 -9.49
C ASP A 566 27.01 17.21 -8.06
N VAL A 567 28.15 16.91 -7.43
CA VAL A 567 28.53 17.44 -6.13
C VAL A 567 29.39 18.68 -6.35
N PHE A 568 29.07 19.76 -5.66
CA PHE A 568 29.77 21.03 -5.75
C PHE A 568 30.25 21.50 -4.39
N ASP A 569 31.43 22.12 -4.38
CA ASP A 569 31.93 22.86 -3.22
C ASP A 569 31.13 24.15 -3.04
N THR A 570 30.93 24.53 -1.78
CA THR A 570 30.29 25.79 -1.40
C THR A 570 31.35 26.81 -0.95
N ALA A 571 30.91 28.02 -0.57
CA ALA A 571 31.79 29.02 0.06
C ALA A 571 32.24 28.59 1.47
N ASP A 572 31.48 27.70 2.13
CA ASP A 572 31.81 27.21 3.45
C ASP A 572 32.92 26.14 3.36
N PRO A 573 34.05 26.29 4.09
CA PRO A 573 35.18 25.38 3.96
C PRO A 573 34.83 23.91 4.25
N GLY A 574 35.02 23.04 3.26
CA GLY A 574 34.80 21.60 3.38
C GLY A 574 33.33 21.17 3.25
N GLU A 575 32.41 22.10 3.02
CA GLU A 575 30.99 21.81 2.84
C GLU A 575 30.64 21.67 1.35
N GLN A 576 29.91 20.61 1.02
CA GLN A 576 29.51 20.27 -0.34
C GLN A 576 28.00 20.02 -0.44
N VAL A 577 27.45 20.32 -1.61
CA VAL A 577 26.03 20.11 -1.93
C VAL A 577 25.93 19.38 -3.27
N PHE A 578 25.15 18.31 -3.29
CA PHE A 578 24.69 17.67 -4.52
C PHE A 578 23.54 18.48 -5.11
N VAL A 579 23.57 18.77 -6.42
CA VAL A 579 22.50 19.48 -7.14
C VAL A 579 22.14 18.76 -8.44
N GLY A 580 20.84 18.61 -8.70
CA GLY A 580 20.23 17.98 -9.86
C GLY A 580 19.32 18.95 -10.65
N VAL A 581 19.61 19.11 -11.94
CA VAL A 581 18.82 19.86 -12.92
C VAL A 581 18.54 18.92 -14.09
N VAL A 582 17.32 18.37 -14.12
CA VAL A 582 16.99 17.17 -14.92
C VAL A 582 15.91 17.40 -15.98
N THR A 583 15.32 18.60 -16.04
CA THR A 583 14.31 18.98 -17.07
C THR A 583 14.63 20.32 -17.72
N GLU A 584 14.03 20.60 -18.88
CA GLU A 584 14.15 21.90 -19.56
C GLU A 584 13.61 23.06 -18.72
N THR A 585 12.49 22.85 -18.03
CA THR A 585 11.89 23.85 -17.13
C THR A 585 12.85 24.19 -15.99
N GLN A 586 13.44 23.17 -15.37
CA GLN A 586 14.44 23.38 -14.32
C GLN A 586 15.69 24.06 -14.86
N TRP A 587 16.16 23.73 -16.06
CA TRP A 587 17.33 24.38 -16.68
C TRP A 587 17.13 25.89 -16.85
N ARG A 588 15.96 26.30 -17.35
CA ARG A 588 15.62 27.74 -17.48
C ARG A 588 15.63 28.44 -16.14
N GLY A 589 14.88 27.93 -15.17
CA GLY A 589 14.79 28.53 -13.83
C GLY A 589 16.14 28.55 -13.12
N PHE A 590 16.93 27.49 -13.27
CA PHE A 590 18.31 27.41 -12.79
C PHE A 590 19.19 28.51 -13.40
N CYS A 591 19.23 28.63 -14.72
CA CYS A 591 20.05 29.64 -15.37
C CYS A 591 19.67 31.07 -15.00
N GLU A 592 18.37 31.36 -14.88
CA GLU A 592 17.89 32.68 -14.46
C GLU A 592 18.28 32.98 -13.00
N ALA A 593 18.04 32.05 -12.08
CA ALA A 593 18.27 32.27 -10.65
C ALA A 593 19.75 32.33 -10.25
N PHE A 594 20.62 31.68 -11.02
CA PHE A 594 22.07 31.65 -10.75
C PHE A 594 22.87 32.59 -11.66
N GLY A 595 22.20 33.45 -12.46
CA GLY A 595 22.86 34.46 -13.29
C GLY A 595 23.64 33.87 -14.47
N LEU A 596 23.18 32.74 -15.00
CA LEU A 596 23.76 31.98 -16.11
C LEU A 596 22.90 32.10 -17.38
N SER A 597 22.25 33.25 -17.59
CA SER A 597 21.34 33.48 -18.73
C SER A 597 22.05 33.52 -20.09
N ASP A 598 23.37 33.64 -20.11
CA ASP A 598 24.20 33.43 -21.29
C ASP A 598 24.19 31.95 -21.72
N LEU A 599 24.35 31.01 -20.77
CA LEU A 599 24.25 29.57 -21.04
C LEU A 599 22.86 29.18 -21.54
N LEU A 600 21.81 29.79 -21.00
CA LEU A 600 20.42 29.56 -21.44
C LEU A 600 20.18 29.99 -22.89
N ARG A 601 20.88 31.03 -23.35
CA ARG A 601 20.74 31.58 -24.71
C ARG A 601 21.69 30.94 -25.72
N ASP A 602 22.61 30.09 -25.28
CA ASP A 602 23.55 29.40 -26.16
C ASP A 602 22.83 28.32 -26.98
N PRO A 603 22.78 28.44 -28.33
CA PRO A 603 22.15 27.44 -29.19
C PRO A 603 22.80 26.06 -29.09
N ALA A 604 24.07 25.97 -28.68
CA ALA A 604 24.77 24.71 -28.46
C ALA A 604 24.34 24.00 -27.16
N LEU A 605 23.62 24.69 -26.27
CA LEU A 605 23.11 24.15 -24.99
C LEU A 605 21.56 24.16 -24.94
N ALA A 606 20.91 24.29 -26.10
CA ALA A 606 19.47 24.50 -26.19
C ALA A 606 18.65 23.30 -25.69
N THR A 607 19.15 22.07 -25.84
CA THR A 607 18.47 20.84 -25.42
C THR A 607 19.27 20.07 -24.39
N GLN A 608 18.58 19.26 -23.58
CA GLN A 608 19.21 18.39 -22.59
C GLN A 608 20.28 17.48 -23.22
N ALA A 609 20.00 16.87 -24.36
CA ALA A 609 20.96 15.99 -25.04
C ALA A 609 22.25 16.73 -25.40
N GLN A 610 22.14 17.95 -25.93
CA GLN A 610 23.32 18.77 -26.22
C GLN A 610 24.07 19.15 -24.93
N ARG A 611 23.34 19.54 -23.88
CA ARG A 611 23.94 19.85 -22.58
C ARG A 611 24.62 18.66 -21.93
N VAL A 612 24.12 17.45 -22.12
CA VAL A 612 24.73 16.20 -21.62
C VAL A 612 26.05 15.92 -22.33
N LEU A 613 26.11 16.16 -23.64
CA LEU A 613 27.34 15.95 -24.42
C LEU A 613 28.40 17.04 -24.18
N ASP A 614 27.99 18.26 -23.82
CA ASP A 614 28.90 19.41 -23.64
C ASP A 614 29.06 19.84 -22.16
N ARG A 615 28.88 18.90 -21.22
CA ARG A 615 28.95 19.14 -19.75
C ARG A 615 30.27 19.81 -19.32
N SER A 616 31.39 19.41 -19.92
CA SER A 616 32.72 19.92 -19.57
C SER A 616 32.88 21.42 -19.85
N ARG A 617 32.12 21.98 -20.80
CA ARG A 617 32.20 23.40 -21.16
C ARG A 617 31.58 24.33 -20.14
N TYR A 618 30.48 23.94 -19.48
CA TYR A 618 29.73 24.84 -18.60
C TYR A 618 29.73 24.45 -17.12
N LEU A 619 29.96 23.18 -16.75
CA LEU A 619 29.99 22.80 -15.33
C LEU A 619 31.04 23.54 -14.49
N PRO A 620 32.25 23.87 -15.00
CA PRO A 620 33.20 24.69 -14.24
C PRO A 620 32.64 26.07 -13.87
N ARG A 621 31.83 26.68 -14.76
CA ARG A 621 31.16 27.96 -14.51
C ARG A 621 30.08 27.82 -13.43
N VAL A 622 29.31 26.72 -13.47
CA VAL A 622 28.33 26.40 -12.42
C VAL A 622 29.03 26.23 -11.07
N ALA A 623 30.13 25.48 -11.02
CA ALA A 623 30.92 25.27 -9.80
C ALA A 623 31.48 26.59 -9.25
N GLU A 624 31.93 27.51 -10.11
CA GLU A 624 32.39 28.83 -9.69
C GLU A 624 31.27 29.66 -9.04
N VAL A 625 30.05 29.61 -9.59
CA VAL A 625 28.90 30.29 -8.99
C VAL A 625 28.59 29.72 -7.60
N PHE A 626 28.56 28.39 -7.47
CA PHE A 626 28.21 27.72 -6.21
C PHE A 626 29.27 27.93 -5.11
N ARG A 627 30.55 28.01 -5.46
CA ARG A 627 31.64 28.33 -4.52
C ARG A 627 31.55 29.73 -3.90
N ARG A 628 30.69 30.60 -4.42
CA ARG A 628 30.46 31.96 -3.88
C ARG A 628 29.24 32.02 -2.96
N LEU A 629 28.51 30.92 -2.80
CA LEU A 629 27.32 30.82 -1.96
C LEU A 629 27.64 29.93 -0.77
N SER A 630 27.20 30.33 0.42
CA SER A 630 27.20 29.41 1.56
C SER A 630 26.30 28.20 1.25
N LYS A 631 26.52 27.10 1.96
CA LYS A 631 25.69 25.89 1.86
C LYS A 631 24.21 26.20 2.08
N ALA A 632 23.91 27.01 3.10
CA ALA A 632 22.55 27.41 3.43
C ALA A 632 21.88 28.21 2.30
N GLU A 633 22.60 29.18 1.73
CA GLU A 633 22.08 29.99 0.61
C GLU A 633 21.86 29.16 -0.65
N LEU A 634 22.80 28.28 -0.99
CA LEU A 634 22.68 27.40 -2.16
C LEU A 634 21.46 26.49 -2.03
N MET A 635 21.32 25.81 -0.89
CA MET A 635 20.18 24.93 -0.61
C MET A 635 18.85 25.68 -0.64
N ALA A 636 18.77 26.87 -0.03
CA ALA A 636 17.56 27.68 -0.03
C ALA A 636 17.12 28.12 -1.44
N ARG A 637 18.09 28.45 -2.31
CA ARG A 637 17.79 28.78 -3.72
C ARG A 637 17.35 27.55 -4.50
N CYS A 638 17.96 26.39 -4.29
CA CYS A 638 17.55 25.14 -4.93
C CYS A 638 16.12 24.74 -4.52
N GLU A 639 15.78 24.84 -3.23
CA GLU A 639 14.44 24.61 -2.68
C GLU A 639 13.40 25.52 -3.34
N ALA A 640 13.67 26.83 -3.39
CA ALA A 640 12.76 27.82 -3.98
C ALA A 640 12.46 27.56 -5.47
N LEU A 641 13.37 26.88 -6.18
CA LEU A 641 13.23 26.51 -7.59
C LEU A 641 12.64 25.11 -7.81
N GLY A 642 12.42 24.33 -6.74
CA GLY A 642 12.01 22.93 -6.85
C GLY A 642 13.08 22.04 -7.52
N LEU A 643 14.36 22.37 -7.34
CA LEU A 643 15.47 21.53 -7.80
C LEU A 643 15.69 20.36 -6.84
N SER A 644 16.19 19.23 -7.36
CA SER A 644 16.69 18.16 -6.50
C SER A 644 18.06 18.56 -5.94
N PHE A 645 18.24 18.51 -4.64
CA PHE A 645 19.53 18.80 -4.00
C PHE A 645 19.67 18.06 -2.67
N ALA A 646 20.89 17.91 -2.19
CA ALA A 646 21.16 17.33 -0.87
C ALA A 646 22.53 17.78 -0.32
N PRO A 647 22.67 18.01 1.00
CA PRO A 647 23.98 18.11 1.61
C PRO A 647 24.69 16.75 1.63
N ILE A 648 26.02 16.74 1.70
CA ILE A 648 26.78 15.51 1.91
C ILE A 648 26.82 15.17 3.41
N ALA A 649 25.89 14.34 3.87
CA ALA A 649 25.78 13.94 5.27
C ALA A 649 26.74 12.79 5.65
N ARG A 650 27.24 12.81 6.89
CA ARG A 650 27.97 11.67 7.50
C ARG A 650 27.00 10.84 8.35
N PRO A 651 27.28 9.55 8.61
CA PRO A 651 26.38 8.70 9.40
C PRO A 651 26.01 9.27 10.78
N GLY A 652 26.96 9.92 11.45
CA GLY A 652 26.72 10.54 12.76
C GLY A 652 25.81 11.77 12.71
N ASP A 653 25.77 12.48 11.58
CA ASP A 653 24.91 13.66 11.41
C ASP A 653 23.42 13.25 11.39
N LEU A 654 23.12 12.00 11.04
CA LEU A 654 21.75 11.47 10.92
C LEU A 654 21.02 11.35 12.26
N PHE A 655 21.74 11.30 13.39
CA PHE A 655 21.09 11.29 14.71
C PHE A 655 20.36 12.61 15.00
N ASP A 656 20.83 13.70 14.42
CA ASP A 656 20.29 15.04 14.61
C ASP A 656 19.51 15.54 13.38
N ASP A 657 19.32 14.68 12.37
CA ASP A 657 18.61 15.03 11.14
C ASP A 657 17.15 15.43 11.45
N PRO A 658 16.72 16.65 11.06
CA PRO A 658 15.38 17.13 11.36
C PRO A 658 14.26 16.28 10.76
N HIS A 659 14.45 15.71 9.56
CA HIS A 659 13.42 14.87 8.94
C HIS A 659 13.26 13.55 9.68
N LEU A 660 14.36 12.89 10.04
CA LEU A 660 14.34 11.64 10.80
C LEU A 660 13.77 11.83 12.21
N ARG A 661 14.17 12.89 12.92
CA ARG A 661 13.66 13.22 14.26
C ARG A 661 12.17 13.54 14.27
N ASN A 662 11.70 14.31 13.28
CA ASN A 662 10.31 14.76 13.25
C ASN A 662 9.35 13.73 12.62
N SER A 663 9.86 12.77 11.85
CA SER A 663 9.02 11.75 11.18
C SER A 663 8.94 10.41 11.93
N GLY A 664 9.52 10.30 13.13
CA GLY A 664 9.63 9.05 13.87
C GLY A 664 10.50 8.01 13.13
N GLY A 665 11.44 8.46 12.31
CA GLY A 665 12.29 7.60 11.49
C GLY A 665 13.41 6.87 12.26
N LEU A 666 13.61 7.21 13.53
CA LEU A 666 14.60 6.62 14.41
C LEU A 666 13.92 5.87 15.57
N LEU A 667 14.42 4.67 15.85
CA LEU A 667 14.02 3.80 16.95
C LEU A 667 15.09 3.83 18.03
N ASP A 668 14.71 4.20 19.23
CA ASP A 668 15.59 4.22 20.41
C ASP A 668 16.06 2.80 20.76
N THR A 669 17.26 2.46 20.31
CA THR A 669 17.81 1.12 20.38
C THR A 669 18.95 1.04 21.40
N GLU A 670 18.97 0.01 22.23
CA GLU A 670 20.03 -0.23 23.22
C GLU A 670 21.33 -0.70 22.58
N MET A 671 22.41 0.00 22.87
CA MET A 671 23.75 -0.30 22.35
C MET A 671 24.53 -1.28 23.22
N ALA A 672 24.04 -1.59 24.42
CA ALA A 672 24.67 -2.52 25.37
C ALA A 672 24.82 -3.95 24.81
N SER A 673 24.04 -4.29 23.79
CA SER A 673 24.13 -5.57 23.08
C SER A 673 25.41 -5.72 22.23
N ALA A 674 26.16 -4.63 22.01
CA ALA A 674 27.52 -4.65 21.51
C ALA A 674 28.52 -4.77 22.67
N GLU A 675 28.68 -5.97 23.24
CA GLU A 675 29.63 -6.29 24.31
C GLU A 675 31.08 -5.85 24.00
N GLY A 676 31.44 -5.75 22.71
CA GLY A 676 32.72 -5.21 22.26
C GLY A 676 32.96 -3.73 22.60
N ALA A 677 31.89 -2.95 22.85
CA ALA A 677 31.98 -1.52 23.17
C ALA A 677 32.75 -1.23 24.47
N ALA A 678 32.72 -2.15 25.44
CA ALA A 678 33.45 -2.03 26.69
C ALA A 678 34.99 -2.08 26.53
N ARG A 679 35.49 -2.46 25.34
CA ARG A 679 36.93 -2.64 25.05
C ARG A 679 37.53 -1.51 24.17
N VAL A 680 36.78 -0.45 23.88
CA VAL A 680 37.27 0.71 23.12
C VAL A 680 38.14 1.58 24.03
N ALA A 681 39.36 1.88 23.56
CA ALA A 681 40.48 2.50 24.28
C ALA A 681 40.19 3.93 24.84
N PRO A 682 41.01 4.43 25.80
CA PRO A 682 40.75 5.68 26.52
C PRO A 682 40.82 6.89 25.59
N GLY A 683 39.78 7.74 25.61
CA GLY A 683 39.71 8.99 24.84
C GLY A 683 38.48 9.15 23.95
N GLY A 684 37.68 8.09 23.76
CA GLY A 684 36.34 8.21 23.18
C GLY A 684 35.33 8.72 24.21
N THR A 685 34.37 9.54 23.78
CA THR A 685 33.17 9.83 24.57
C THR A 685 32.46 8.50 24.87
N ALA A 686 32.01 8.31 26.12
CA ALA A 686 31.28 7.10 26.53
C ALA A 686 30.16 6.77 25.52
N ALA A 687 30.05 5.49 25.15
CA ALA A 687 29.01 5.02 24.23
C ALA A 687 27.63 5.48 24.74
N ARG A 688 26.80 6.03 23.84
CA ARG A 688 25.40 6.31 24.17
C ARG A 688 24.75 4.96 24.51
N PRO A 689 24.19 4.75 25.72
CA PRO A 689 23.56 3.48 26.07
C PRO A 689 22.32 3.20 25.20
N LEU A 690 21.69 4.27 24.72
CA LEU A 690 20.54 4.28 23.83
C LEU A 690 20.84 5.19 22.62
N ALA A 691 20.59 4.73 21.40
CA ALA A 691 20.77 5.52 20.19
C ALA A 691 19.65 5.27 19.18
N GLY A 692 19.20 6.33 18.49
CA GLY A 692 18.20 6.24 17.44
C GLY A 692 18.74 5.54 16.20
N LEU A 693 18.37 4.29 15.96
CA LEU A 693 18.68 3.55 14.72
C LEU A 693 17.50 3.62 13.74
N PRO A 694 17.72 3.60 12.41
CA PRO A 694 16.64 3.71 11.45
C PRO A 694 15.54 2.65 11.64
N ALA A 695 14.29 3.11 11.72
CA ALA A 695 13.11 2.26 11.59
C ALA A 695 13.07 1.59 10.21
N LEU A 696 12.27 0.52 10.07
CA LEU A 696 11.98 -0.02 8.74
C LEU A 696 11.43 1.11 7.84
N PRO A 697 11.93 1.31 6.60
CA PRO A 697 11.56 2.43 5.75
C PRO A 697 10.20 2.21 5.07
N VAL A 698 9.20 1.74 5.82
CA VAL A 698 7.84 1.46 5.39
C VAL A 698 6.87 2.06 6.40
N ALA A 699 5.89 2.79 5.90
CA ALA A 699 4.70 3.17 6.66
C ALA A 699 3.52 2.36 6.13
N VAL A 700 2.67 1.87 7.04
CA VAL A 700 1.46 1.16 6.69
C VAL A 700 0.30 1.88 7.37
N ASP A 701 -0.68 2.32 6.56
CA ASP A 701 -1.79 3.18 6.98
C ASP A 701 -1.31 4.48 7.64
N GLY A 702 -0.21 5.06 7.14
CA GLY A 702 0.38 6.29 7.66
C GLY A 702 1.20 6.11 8.95
N ALA A 703 1.27 4.91 9.53
CA ALA A 703 2.04 4.62 10.74
C ALA A 703 3.33 3.84 10.42
N ARG A 704 4.43 4.19 11.10
CA ARG A 704 5.68 3.40 11.06
C ARG A 704 5.58 2.21 12.01
N LEU A 705 6.30 1.14 11.67
CA LEU A 705 6.45 -0.02 12.54
C LEU A 705 7.51 0.29 13.61
N GLY A 706 7.13 0.10 14.87
CA GLY A 706 7.94 0.49 16.02
C GLY A 706 8.86 -0.62 16.55
N LEU A 707 9.61 -0.24 17.58
CA LEU A 707 10.44 -1.17 18.37
C LEU A 707 9.59 -1.81 19.47
N ARG A 708 9.39 -3.13 19.41
CA ARG A 708 8.68 -3.95 20.40
C ARG A 708 9.63 -4.60 21.42
N ARG A 709 10.82 -5.01 20.98
CA ARG A 709 11.87 -5.57 21.84
C ARG A 709 13.22 -4.98 21.46
N GLN A 710 14.02 -4.65 22.46
CA GLN A 710 15.42 -4.30 22.28
C GLN A 710 16.20 -5.50 21.70
N PRO A 711 17.37 -5.28 21.06
CA PRO A 711 18.27 -6.37 20.71
C PRO A 711 18.57 -7.21 21.96
N PRO A 712 18.22 -8.51 21.98
CA PRO A 712 18.21 -9.28 23.21
C PRO A 712 19.63 -9.51 23.72
N ARG A 713 19.81 -9.54 25.04
CA ARG A 713 21.01 -10.15 25.64
C ARG A 713 21.09 -11.60 25.19
N SER A 714 22.30 -12.14 25.15
CA SER A 714 22.48 -13.57 24.88
C SER A 714 21.55 -14.34 25.84
N GLY A 715 20.83 -15.36 25.35
CA GLY A 715 20.04 -16.28 26.16
C GLY A 715 18.92 -15.68 27.00
N GLU A 716 18.60 -14.39 26.81
CA GLU A 716 17.66 -13.64 27.65
C GLU A 716 16.28 -14.30 27.75
N HIS A 717 15.89 -15.01 26.71
CA HIS A 717 14.56 -15.62 26.60
C HIS A 717 14.62 -17.16 26.64
N SER A 718 15.78 -17.76 26.92
CA SER A 718 15.97 -19.21 26.85
C SER A 718 15.02 -20.00 27.74
N LEU A 719 14.78 -19.54 28.98
CA LEU A 719 13.86 -20.20 29.92
C LEU A 719 12.40 -20.07 29.48
N GLU A 720 12.00 -18.89 28.98
CA GLU A 720 10.66 -18.63 28.43
C GLU A 720 10.38 -19.55 27.24
N ILE A 721 11.31 -19.59 26.28
CA ILE A 721 11.17 -20.37 25.06
C ILE A 721 11.19 -21.88 25.35
N ALA A 722 12.01 -22.34 26.30
CA ALA A 722 12.02 -23.75 26.70
C ALA A 722 10.67 -24.19 27.29
N ARG A 723 10.01 -23.33 28.08
CA ARG A 723 8.65 -23.60 28.60
C ARG A 723 7.61 -23.61 27.48
N GLU A 724 7.70 -22.68 26.53
CA GLU A 724 6.83 -22.66 25.35
C GLU A 724 6.97 -23.93 24.50
N ALA A 725 8.17 -24.52 24.45
CA ALA A 725 8.41 -25.81 23.80
C ALA A 725 7.94 -27.03 24.63
N GLY A 726 7.26 -26.80 25.76
CA GLY A 726 6.66 -27.83 26.60
C GLY A 726 7.63 -28.55 27.55
N LEU A 727 8.82 -28.02 27.81
CA LEU A 727 9.72 -28.60 28.81
C LEU A 727 9.24 -28.26 30.22
N SER A 728 9.25 -29.26 31.10
CA SER A 728 9.02 -29.09 32.53
C SER A 728 10.19 -28.35 33.19
N GLU A 729 9.94 -27.70 34.34
CA GLU A 729 11.01 -27.05 35.13
C GLU A 729 12.14 -28.03 35.49
N ALA A 730 11.81 -29.32 35.66
CA ALA A 730 12.81 -30.36 35.92
C ALA A 730 13.69 -30.66 34.69
N GLU A 731 13.14 -30.63 33.47
CA GLU A 731 13.91 -30.76 32.22
C GLU A 731 14.78 -29.52 32.00
N ILE A 732 14.21 -28.33 32.16
CA ILE A 732 14.92 -27.06 32.05
C ILE A 732 16.10 -27.03 33.04
N GLY A 733 15.86 -27.38 34.30
CA GLY A 733 16.91 -27.44 35.32
C GLY A 733 18.04 -28.43 34.99
N ARG A 734 17.70 -29.60 34.41
CA ARG A 734 18.71 -30.57 33.95
C ARG A 734 19.52 -30.03 32.76
N MET A 735 18.87 -29.42 31.78
CA MET A 735 19.56 -28.85 30.61
C MET A 735 20.47 -27.68 31.01
N ALA A 736 20.00 -26.83 31.92
CA ALA A 736 20.79 -25.74 32.50
C ALA A 736 22.03 -26.25 33.25
N ALA A 737 21.85 -27.21 34.16
CA ALA A 737 22.95 -27.79 34.94
C ALA A 737 23.99 -28.51 34.06
N ALA A 738 23.57 -29.06 32.92
CA ALA A 738 24.45 -29.72 31.96
C ALA A 738 25.09 -28.75 30.94
N GLY A 739 24.86 -27.43 31.06
CA GLY A 739 25.38 -26.42 30.15
C GLY A 739 24.77 -26.46 28.74
N LEU A 740 23.62 -27.13 28.57
CA LEU A 740 22.94 -27.31 27.28
C LEU A 740 22.02 -26.16 26.90
N LEU A 741 21.46 -25.50 27.92
CA LEU A 741 20.58 -24.33 27.82
C LEU A 741 21.17 -23.22 28.69
N TRP A 742 21.40 -22.05 28.10
CA TRP A 742 21.98 -20.93 28.84
C TRP A 742 21.02 -19.74 28.92
N ALA A 743 20.95 -19.12 30.09
CA ALA A 743 20.17 -17.90 30.35
C ALA A 743 20.92 -17.01 31.36
N PRO A 744 20.79 -15.67 31.28
CA PRO A 744 21.48 -14.74 32.19
C PRO A 744 21.18 -14.95 33.68
N ASP A 745 19.98 -15.43 34.00
CA ASP A 745 19.50 -15.58 35.38
C ASP A 745 19.84 -16.96 35.98
N LEU A 746 20.48 -17.86 35.20
CA LEU A 746 20.95 -19.14 35.71
C LEU A 746 22.33 -18.97 36.38
N PRO A 747 22.58 -19.60 37.53
CA PRO A 747 23.93 -19.63 38.10
C PRO A 747 24.88 -20.26 37.06
N MET A 748 26.03 -19.61 36.80
CA MET A 748 27.04 -20.21 35.93
C MET A 748 27.41 -21.59 36.47
N ALA A 749 27.38 -22.61 35.62
CA ALA A 749 27.89 -23.93 35.99
C ALA A 749 29.34 -23.75 36.47
N ALA A 750 29.65 -24.27 37.67
CA ALA A 750 31.02 -24.31 38.15
C ALA A 750 31.83 -25.21 37.20
N GLU A 751 32.94 -24.68 36.68
CA GLU A 751 33.88 -25.39 35.79
C GLU A 751 34.40 -26.70 36.38
#